data_AF-A0A957MYY4-F1
#
_entry.id   AF-A0A957MYY4-F1
#
_cell.length_a   1.000
_cell.length_b   1.000
_cell.length_c   1.000
_cell.angle_alpha   90.00
_cell.angle_beta   90.00
_cell.angle_gamma   90.00
#
_symmetry.space_group_name_H-M   'P 1'
#
loop_
_entity.id
_entity.type
_entity.pdbx_description
1 polymer ?
#
loop_
_entity_poly.entity_id
_entity_poly.type
_entity_poly.pdbx_seq_one_letter_code
_entity_poly.pdbx_strand_id
1 'polypeptide(L)'
;LLWQAVNDYKGAVTFLPNFALKFMVRRITAPRPGDFSLESLHTVIVAAEIVTEQSLLAFHQHFVALGLKASALCGGYGMAEQVVGVAFSRTGAPVRIDRLDQKRLSADGGAVPAAGADGGVLAVVGCGAPIAGTKVRIVDEGRRILPERTTGEVQVWSNHCFAGYLGQPELTQLAMDDGWYCTGDLGYLADDELYILGRKDDLIIVGGQNIQPQAVEEIAANVLGNNGRLAVAFGLFDEGLGTQRPVLVCEVRDAVSETQLARWRSEIMQRVALQLEIALADLRFVPKGWVLQSDAKIGRKANREKYLAIDRGPNDATIESVTAAHDDPARLASALGALTAELFGVPSVTMQDNLFTLGGDSLTVLRMILTAERATGREVSLDFYRDPTIAHLALLLSNSGDGRQEVASPDKCTDVMPSSGESTEGAPAHRARPLQPERHGARNSHVAPRMRLRNYIERRIMQLTYFDAMWWLLRWHGLGWVQRSFYASESDMLHDFAQSMGSHRRLGRSDIQSHLVGTLILERWLAEMAGDGQDASMLSPPVVGLRSATQSHPHSERWQRYFAVTGAEHIETGLRSGNGLILVGPHTTAVTSHDAYLHLCTPGFAPIANDSYREALIEMGVDAAQADDASIKSARTAVASKAQRLLARNGVVLMAGDQENPVHGQRVTVGNRIHHLTKGFAELAASTGAHVLPFYTELLHDGRHCLNIQPALAADRTGGSGAQAGQITAAFADFMTRLWQEKPALMPGQHMKQHLELPKVDPCQP
;
A
#
# COMPACT_ATOMS: atom_id res chain seq x y z
N LEU A 1 -34.98 -26.76 13.05
CA LEU A 1 -36.40 -26.49 12.73
C LEU A 1 -36.73 -26.83 11.27
N LEU A 2 -36.16 -26.16 10.25
CA LEU A 2 -36.49 -26.50 8.84
C LEU A 2 -36.28 -27.99 8.50
N TRP A 3 -35.11 -28.57 8.84
CA TRP A 3 -34.83 -30.01 8.61
C TRP A 3 -35.72 -30.95 9.40
N GLN A 4 -36.10 -30.54 10.61
CA GLN A 4 -37.07 -31.28 11.40
C GLN A 4 -38.45 -31.27 10.72
N ALA A 5 -38.89 -30.11 10.21
CA ALA A 5 -40.14 -30.01 9.46
C ALA A 5 -40.10 -30.83 8.16
N VAL A 6 -38.98 -30.81 7.41
CA VAL A 6 -38.80 -31.68 6.23
C VAL A 6 -38.92 -33.14 6.60
N ASN A 7 -38.27 -33.57 7.68
CA ASN A 7 -38.31 -34.96 8.14
C ASN A 7 -39.71 -35.41 8.60
N ASP A 8 -40.36 -34.58 9.42
CA ASP A 8 -41.62 -34.91 10.11
C ASP A 8 -42.79 -34.86 9.15
N TYR A 9 -42.81 -33.90 8.22
CA TYR A 9 -43.91 -33.68 7.28
C TYR A 9 -43.61 -34.14 5.85
N LYS A 10 -42.44 -34.75 5.61
CA LYS A 10 -41.98 -35.18 4.27
C LYS A 10 -41.96 -34.02 3.28
N GLY A 11 -41.39 -32.90 3.71
CA GLY A 11 -41.23 -31.69 2.90
C GLY A 11 -40.52 -32.01 1.58
N ALA A 12 -41.16 -31.62 0.48
CA ALA A 12 -40.80 -32.03 -0.88
C ALA A 12 -40.02 -30.93 -1.62
N VAL A 13 -40.46 -29.68 -1.46
CA VAL A 13 -39.89 -28.47 -2.08
C VAL A 13 -39.55 -27.44 -1.01
N THR A 14 -38.43 -26.75 -1.16
CA THR A 14 -38.13 -25.54 -0.39
C THR A 14 -37.39 -24.51 -1.24
N PHE A 15 -37.45 -23.26 -0.79
CA PHE A 15 -36.70 -22.14 -1.34
C PHE A 15 -35.69 -21.65 -0.30
N LEU A 16 -34.45 -21.47 -0.71
CA LEU A 16 -33.40 -20.95 0.14
C LEU A 16 -32.58 -19.88 -0.59
N PRO A 17 -32.28 -18.74 0.02
CA PRO A 17 -31.30 -17.83 -0.54
C PRO A 17 -29.89 -18.43 -0.43
N ASN A 18 -28.97 -18.00 -1.29
CA ASN A 18 -27.61 -18.55 -1.33
C ASN A 18 -26.88 -18.40 0.03
N PHE A 19 -27.05 -17.27 0.74
CA PHE A 19 -26.47 -17.11 2.08
C PHE A 19 -26.97 -18.16 3.09
N ALA A 20 -28.21 -18.65 2.96
CA ALA A 20 -28.78 -19.62 3.89
C ALA A 20 -28.04 -20.96 3.81
N LEU A 21 -27.61 -21.38 2.61
CA LEU A 21 -26.78 -22.58 2.44
C LEU A 21 -25.48 -22.46 3.26
N LYS A 22 -24.76 -21.35 3.08
CA LYS A 22 -23.50 -21.06 3.79
C LYS A 22 -23.74 -20.99 5.31
N PHE A 23 -24.84 -20.37 5.73
CA PHE A 23 -25.21 -20.27 7.15
C PHE A 23 -25.49 -21.64 7.76
N MET A 24 -26.24 -22.49 7.06
CA MET A 24 -26.63 -23.83 7.54
C MET A 24 -25.42 -24.75 7.67
N VAL A 25 -24.51 -24.77 6.69
CA VAL A 25 -23.25 -25.53 6.76
C VAL A 25 -22.41 -25.11 7.97
N ARG A 26 -22.36 -23.80 8.26
CA ARG A 26 -21.59 -23.26 9.40
C ARG A 26 -22.23 -23.54 10.76
N ARG A 27 -23.56 -23.57 10.85
CA ARG A 27 -24.30 -23.61 12.13
C ARG A 27 -24.75 -25.00 12.54
N ILE A 28 -24.99 -25.88 11.58
CA ILE A 28 -25.46 -27.23 11.85
C ILE A 28 -24.22 -28.11 11.94
N THR A 29 -23.87 -28.55 13.14
CA THR A 29 -22.78 -29.52 13.37
C THR A 29 -22.99 -30.75 12.50
N ALA A 30 -21.91 -31.37 12.02
CA ALA A 30 -21.91 -32.51 11.11
C ALA A 30 -23.05 -33.51 11.44
N PRO A 31 -24.15 -33.50 10.67
CA PRO A 31 -25.36 -34.20 11.05
C PRO A 31 -25.14 -35.70 10.97
N ARG A 32 -25.62 -36.45 11.96
CA ARG A 32 -25.41 -37.90 12.02
C ARG A 32 -26.56 -38.62 11.30
N PRO A 33 -26.26 -39.74 10.62
CA PRO A 33 -27.31 -40.64 10.14
C PRO A 33 -28.23 -41.03 11.30
N GLY A 34 -29.54 -40.76 11.16
CA GLY A 34 -30.54 -41.02 12.19
C GLY A 34 -31.08 -39.79 12.95
N ASP A 35 -30.44 -38.62 12.83
CA ASP A 35 -30.96 -37.39 13.45
C ASP A 35 -32.26 -36.91 12.77
N PHE A 36 -32.24 -36.81 11.44
CA PHE A 36 -33.36 -36.44 10.56
C PHE A 36 -33.11 -37.01 9.15
N SER A 37 -34.14 -37.23 8.34
CA SER A 37 -34.01 -37.60 6.91
C SER A 37 -34.41 -36.44 6.00
N LEU A 38 -33.60 -36.20 4.95
CA LEU A 38 -33.85 -35.24 3.88
C LEU A 38 -34.20 -35.93 2.55
N GLU A 39 -34.42 -37.25 2.52
CA GLU A 39 -34.70 -38.01 1.29
C GLU A 39 -35.96 -37.56 0.55
N SER A 40 -36.95 -37.04 1.30
CA SER A 40 -38.19 -36.48 0.76
C SER A 40 -37.97 -35.18 -0.01
N LEU A 41 -36.86 -34.49 0.23
CA LEU A 41 -36.58 -33.19 -0.35
C LEU A 41 -36.08 -33.38 -1.79
N HIS A 42 -36.98 -33.20 -2.75
CA HIS A 42 -36.67 -33.37 -4.17
C HIS A 42 -36.23 -32.08 -4.85
N THR A 43 -36.54 -30.93 -4.26
CA THR A 43 -36.22 -29.63 -4.87
C THR A 43 -35.90 -28.59 -3.81
N VAL A 44 -34.70 -28.01 -3.94
CA VAL A 44 -34.20 -26.88 -3.17
C VAL A 44 -33.85 -25.81 -4.18
N ILE A 45 -34.74 -24.85 -4.37
CA ILE A 45 -34.51 -23.73 -5.27
C ILE A 45 -33.64 -22.71 -4.55
N VAL A 46 -32.46 -22.46 -5.09
CA VAL A 46 -31.49 -21.49 -4.60
C VAL A 46 -31.52 -20.27 -5.49
N ALA A 47 -31.91 -19.13 -4.92
CA ALA A 47 -32.15 -17.90 -5.68
C ALA A 47 -31.96 -16.65 -4.80
N ALA A 48 -32.53 -15.52 -5.22
CA ALA A 48 -32.53 -14.20 -4.58
C ALA A 48 -31.17 -13.47 -4.53
N GLU A 49 -30.07 -14.19 -4.64
CA GLU A 49 -28.69 -13.71 -4.77
C GLU A 49 -27.97 -14.55 -5.82
N ILE A 50 -26.78 -14.13 -6.25
CA ILE A 50 -25.92 -14.97 -7.10
C ILE A 50 -25.64 -16.28 -6.38
N VAL A 51 -25.98 -17.38 -7.04
CA VAL A 51 -25.71 -18.73 -6.58
C VAL A 51 -24.29 -19.10 -7.00
N THR A 52 -23.49 -19.64 -6.08
CA THR A 52 -22.10 -19.99 -6.37
C THR A 52 -21.91 -21.51 -6.34
N GLU A 53 -21.04 -22.04 -7.20
CA GLU A 53 -20.74 -23.48 -7.22
C GLU A 53 -20.28 -23.96 -5.84
N GLN A 54 -19.44 -23.18 -5.17
CA GLN A 54 -18.88 -23.52 -3.87
C GLN A 54 -19.95 -23.67 -2.78
N SER A 55 -20.98 -22.84 -2.76
CA SER A 55 -22.05 -22.95 -1.74
C SER A 55 -22.91 -24.19 -1.98
N LEU A 56 -23.24 -24.50 -3.23
CA LEU A 56 -23.98 -25.70 -3.60
C LEU A 56 -23.20 -26.97 -3.23
N LEU A 57 -21.91 -27.02 -3.58
CA LEU A 57 -21.04 -28.17 -3.26
C LEU A 57 -20.88 -28.35 -1.76
N ALA A 58 -20.55 -27.29 -1.02
CA ALA A 58 -20.37 -27.36 0.42
C ALA A 58 -21.66 -27.80 1.13
N PHE A 59 -22.81 -27.27 0.70
CA PHE A 59 -24.11 -27.63 1.26
C PHE A 59 -24.48 -29.09 0.98
N HIS A 60 -24.31 -29.55 -0.26
CA HIS A 60 -24.54 -30.96 -0.60
C HIS A 60 -23.63 -31.88 0.20
N GLN A 61 -22.32 -31.61 0.23
CA GLN A 61 -21.35 -32.42 0.97
C GLN A 61 -21.71 -32.51 2.46
N HIS A 62 -22.24 -31.44 3.04
CA HIS A 62 -22.61 -31.38 4.45
C HIS A 62 -23.86 -32.18 4.80
N PHE A 63 -24.83 -32.27 3.87
CA PHE A 63 -26.15 -32.88 4.11
C PHE A 63 -26.39 -34.20 3.36
N VAL A 64 -25.44 -34.66 2.53
CA VAL A 64 -25.57 -35.92 1.77
C VAL A 64 -25.78 -37.13 2.68
N ALA A 65 -25.19 -37.13 3.89
CA ALA A 65 -25.36 -38.20 4.88
C ALA A 65 -26.80 -38.32 5.42
N LEU A 66 -27.63 -37.27 5.26
CA LEU A 66 -29.05 -37.28 5.59
C LEU A 66 -29.95 -37.65 4.39
N GLY A 67 -29.37 -38.03 3.25
CA GLY A 67 -30.11 -38.42 2.05
C GLY A 67 -30.44 -37.28 1.09
N LEU A 68 -29.87 -36.08 1.27
CA LEU A 68 -30.02 -34.98 0.30
C LEU A 68 -29.33 -35.34 -1.02
N LYS A 69 -30.09 -35.35 -2.12
CA LYS A 69 -29.57 -35.65 -3.46
C LYS A 69 -28.99 -34.40 -4.12
N ALA A 70 -27.86 -34.52 -4.82
CA ALA A 70 -27.29 -33.43 -5.62
C ALA A 70 -28.29 -32.88 -6.66
N SER A 71 -29.11 -33.76 -7.25
CA SER A 71 -30.17 -33.43 -8.21
C SER A 71 -31.36 -32.69 -7.60
N ALA A 72 -31.40 -32.52 -6.28
CA ALA A 72 -32.41 -31.71 -5.61
C ALA A 72 -32.05 -30.22 -5.63
N LEU A 73 -30.77 -29.86 -5.74
CA LEU A 73 -30.34 -28.47 -5.80
C LEU A 73 -30.70 -27.89 -7.17
N CYS A 74 -31.44 -26.78 -7.20
CA CYS A 74 -31.85 -26.08 -8.40
C CYS A 74 -31.43 -24.61 -8.31
N GLY A 75 -30.85 -24.05 -9.37
CA GLY A 75 -30.66 -22.62 -9.50
C GLY A 75 -31.98 -21.94 -9.85
N GLY A 76 -32.17 -20.71 -9.40
CA GLY A 76 -33.33 -19.91 -9.76
C GLY A 76 -32.99 -18.43 -9.90
N TYR A 77 -33.73 -17.76 -10.78
CA TYR A 77 -33.66 -16.32 -10.98
C TYR A 77 -35.07 -15.73 -10.99
N GLY A 78 -35.23 -14.60 -10.33
CA GLY A 78 -36.50 -13.88 -10.29
C GLY A 78 -36.48 -12.69 -9.33
N MET A 79 -37.56 -11.92 -9.39
CA MET A 79 -37.72 -10.61 -8.76
C MET A 79 -39.18 -10.28 -8.53
N ALA A 80 -39.44 -9.25 -7.72
CA ALA A 80 -40.79 -8.85 -7.35
C ALA A 80 -41.61 -8.40 -8.57
N GLU A 81 -40.97 -7.68 -9.50
CA GLU A 81 -41.55 -7.17 -10.74
C GLU A 81 -41.98 -8.29 -11.70
N GLN A 82 -41.48 -9.52 -11.48
CA GLN A 82 -41.82 -10.71 -12.25
C GLN A 82 -42.61 -11.73 -11.44
N VAL A 83 -43.17 -11.33 -10.29
CA VAL A 83 -43.95 -12.20 -9.40
C VAL A 83 -43.15 -13.46 -9.02
N VAL A 84 -42.01 -13.22 -8.37
CA VAL A 84 -41.09 -14.21 -7.78
C VAL A 84 -40.15 -14.90 -8.76
N GLY A 85 -40.62 -15.36 -9.92
CA GLY A 85 -39.84 -16.29 -10.77
C GLY A 85 -39.72 -15.87 -12.22
N VAL A 86 -38.52 -16.03 -12.78
CA VAL A 86 -38.24 -15.83 -14.22
C VAL A 86 -37.70 -17.11 -14.83
N ALA A 87 -36.72 -17.75 -14.19
CA ALA A 87 -36.10 -18.99 -14.68
C ALA A 87 -35.76 -19.92 -13.52
N PHE A 88 -35.89 -21.23 -13.75
CA PHE A 88 -35.47 -22.27 -12.80
C PHE A 88 -34.76 -23.42 -13.51
N SER A 89 -33.69 -23.94 -12.90
CA SER A 89 -33.03 -25.15 -13.38
C SER A 89 -33.98 -26.33 -13.36
N ARG A 90 -33.76 -27.29 -14.26
CA ARG A 90 -34.59 -28.48 -14.34
C ARG A 90 -34.52 -29.30 -13.05
N THR A 91 -35.67 -29.50 -12.40
CA THR A 91 -35.79 -30.35 -11.21
C THR A 91 -35.40 -31.80 -11.51
N GLY A 92 -34.65 -32.43 -10.61
CA GLY A 92 -34.24 -33.83 -10.75
C GLY A 92 -32.98 -34.05 -11.60
N ALA A 93 -32.35 -32.98 -12.09
CA ALA A 93 -31.02 -33.01 -12.69
C ALA A 93 -30.06 -32.11 -11.89
N PRO A 94 -28.75 -32.39 -11.90
CA PRO A 94 -27.77 -31.47 -11.33
C PRO A 94 -27.83 -30.10 -12.03
N VAL A 95 -27.64 -29.04 -11.25
CA VAL A 95 -27.44 -27.68 -11.77
C VAL A 95 -26.27 -27.64 -12.74
N ARG A 96 -26.46 -26.95 -13.88
CA ARG A 96 -25.38 -26.71 -14.84
C ARG A 96 -24.44 -25.65 -14.29
N ILE A 97 -23.14 -25.90 -14.42
CA ILE A 97 -22.08 -24.94 -14.11
C ILE A 97 -21.35 -24.65 -15.40
N ASP A 98 -21.45 -23.41 -15.87
CA ASP A 98 -20.67 -22.96 -17.02
C ASP A 98 -19.33 -22.40 -16.54
N ARG A 99 -18.23 -22.86 -17.15
CA ARG A 99 -16.87 -22.47 -16.77
C ARG A 99 -16.32 -21.58 -17.86
N LEU A 100 -16.31 -20.28 -17.59
CA LEU A 100 -15.97 -19.25 -18.56
C LEU A 100 -14.49 -18.86 -18.49
N ASP A 101 -13.93 -18.48 -19.63
CA ASP A 101 -12.68 -17.73 -19.69
C ASP A 101 -12.92 -16.31 -19.15
N GLN A 102 -12.43 -16.05 -17.94
CA GLN A 102 -12.62 -14.77 -17.26
C GLN A 102 -12.03 -13.60 -18.06
N LYS A 103 -10.96 -13.81 -18.84
CA LYS A 103 -10.32 -12.74 -19.60
C LYS A 103 -11.18 -12.30 -20.77
N ARG A 104 -11.77 -13.27 -21.50
CA ARG A 104 -12.72 -12.95 -22.58
C ARG A 104 -13.93 -12.21 -22.02
N LEU A 105 -14.50 -12.73 -20.93
CA LEU A 105 -15.63 -12.10 -20.28
C LEU A 105 -15.36 -10.63 -19.88
N SER A 106 -14.21 -10.35 -19.28
CA SER A 106 -13.83 -8.99 -18.86
C SER A 106 -13.45 -8.06 -20.03
N ALA A 107 -12.90 -8.60 -21.12
CA ALA A 107 -12.35 -7.81 -22.22
C ALA A 107 -13.37 -7.44 -23.29
N ASP A 108 -14.25 -8.37 -23.67
CA ASP A 108 -15.23 -8.18 -24.75
C ASP A 108 -16.65 -8.65 -24.41
N GLY A 109 -16.89 -9.07 -23.17
CA GLY A 109 -18.19 -9.58 -22.74
C GLY A 109 -18.50 -10.99 -23.26
N GLY A 110 -17.55 -11.66 -23.92
CA GLY A 110 -17.73 -13.01 -24.44
C GLY A 110 -17.76 -14.07 -23.34
N ALA A 111 -18.91 -14.73 -23.16
CA ALA A 111 -19.07 -15.86 -22.26
C ALA A 111 -18.59 -17.17 -22.92
N VAL A 112 -17.29 -17.22 -23.21
CA VAL A 112 -16.65 -18.34 -23.91
C VAL A 112 -16.23 -19.43 -22.89
N PRO A 113 -16.51 -20.72 -23.15
CA PRO A 113 -16.01 -21.81 -22.31
C PRO A 113 -14.48 -21.81 -22.19
N ALA A 114 -13.98 -21.99 -20.97
CA ALA A 114 -12.54 -22.04 -20.71
C ALA A 114 -11.90 -23.31 -21.32
N ALA A 115 -10.84 -23.13 -22.12
CA ALA A 115 -10.18 -24.22 -22.85
C ALA A 115 -9.05 -24.93 -22.06
N GLY A 116 -8.76 -24.56 -20.81
CA GLY A 116 -7.69 -25.19 -20.00
C GLY A 116 -7.48 -24.57 -18.61
N ALA A 117 -6.60 -25.18 -17.80
CA ALA A 117 -6.38 -24.85 -16.38
C ALA A 117 -5.46 -23.63 -16.11
N ASP A 118 -4.89 -23.01 -17.16
CA ASP A 118 -3.84 -21.99 -17.05
C ASP A 118 -4.39 -20.53 -17.17
N GLY A 119 -5.70 -20.34 -17.34
CA GLY A 119 -6.39 -19.04 -17.33
C GLY A 119 -7.34 -18.91 -16.14
N GLY A 120 -7.64 -17.69 -15.70
CA GLY A 120 -8.66 -17.46 -14.67
C GLY A 120 -10.00 -18.03 -15.15
N VAL A 121 -10.53 -19.03 -14.46
CA VAL A 121 -11.81 -19.67 -14.77
C VAL A 121 -12.88 -19.11 -13.84
N LEU A 122 -13.98 -18.64 -14.39
CA LEU A 122 -15.17 -18.26 -13.63
C LEU A 122 -16.25 -19.33 -13.77
N ALA A 123 -16.67 -19.89 -12.64
CA ALA A 123 -17.78 -20.83 -12.59
C ALA A 123 -19.09 -20.06 -12.38
N VAL A 124 -20.00 -20.10 -13.36
CA VAL A 124 -21.31 -19.45 -13.30
C VAL A 124 -22.39 -20.52 -13.21
N VAL A 125 -23.23 -20.40 -12.19
CA VAL A 125 -24.36 -21.32 -11.98
C VAL A 125 -25.51 -20.98 -12.92
N GLY A 126 -26.00 -21.97 -13.66
CA GLY A 126 -27.18 -21.82 -14.51
C GLY A 126 -28.45 -21.63 -13.69
N CYS A 127 -29.22 -20.60 -14.00
CA CYS A 127 -30.54 -20.35 -13.42
C CYS A 127 -31.64 -21.14 -14.13
N GLY A 128 -31.30 -21.87 -15.20
CA GLY A 128 -32.23 -22.68 -15.98
C GLY A 128 -33.00 -21.91 -17.04
N ALA A 129 -34.02 -22.56 -17.61
CA ALA A 129 -34.82 -22.02 -18.69
C ALA A 129 -35.91 -21.06 -18.15
N PRO A 130 -36.34 -20.06 -18.95
CA PRO A 130 -37.49 -19.23 -18.63
C PRO A 130 -38.73 -20.07 -18.33
N ILE A 131 -39.50 -19.67 -17.32
CA ILE A 131 -40.75 -20.36 -16.97
C ILE A 131 -41.83 -20.13 -18.02
N ALA A 132 -42.87 -20.96 -18.00
CA ALA A 132 -44.00 -20.83 -18.93
C ALA A 132 -44.62 -19.42 -18.86
N GLY A 133 -44.85 -18.80 -20.01
CA GLY A 133 -45.38 -17.43 -20.09
C GLY A 133 -44.31 -16.33 -19.98
N THR A 134 -43.04 -16.69 -19.80
CA THR A 134 -41.90 -15.75 -19.72
C THR A 134 -40.96 -15.90 -20.93
N LYS A 135 -40.43 -14.77 -21.40
CA LYS A 135 -39.38 -14.68 -22.41
C LYS A 135 -38.23 -13.84 -21.85
N VAL A 136 -37.01 -14.22 -22.19
CA VAL A 136 -35.80 -13.51 -21.79
C VAL A 136 -35.00 -13.17 -23.03
N ARG A 137 -34.43 -11.96 -23.07
CA ARG A 137 -33.46 -11.54 -24.07
C ARG A 137 -32.29 -10.84 -23.41
N ILE A 138 -31.14 -10.86 -24.06
CA ILE A 138 -29.92 -10.16 -23.63
C ILE A 138 -29.69 -9.01 -24.60
N VAL A 139 -29.48 -7.80 -24.08
CA VAL A 139 -29.30 -6.60 -24.92
C VAL A 139 -28.04 -5.82 -24.57
N ASP A 140 -27.49 -5.12 -25.55
CA ASP A 140 -26.43 -4.14 -25.33
C ASP A 140 -26.97 -2.78 -24.85
N GLU A 141 -26.05 -1.83 -24.61
CA GLU A 141 -26.40 -0.45 -24.23
C GLU A 141 -27.30 0.26 -25.25
N GLY A 142 -27.21 -0.12 -26.53
CA GLY A 142 -28.04 0.37 -27.61
C GLY A 142 -29.38 -0.36 -27.76
N ARG A 143 -29.77 -1.20 -26.79
CA ARG A 143 -30.98 -2.04 -26.80
C ARG A 143 -31.05 -3.06 -27.93
N ARG A 144 -29.91 -3.39 -28.56
CA ARG A 144 -29.86 -4.42 -29.61
C ARG A 144 -29.75 -5.79 -28.97
N ILE A 145 -30.54 -6.74 -29.46
CA ILE A 145 -30.49 -8.12 -28.99
C ILE A 145 -29.13 -8.72 -29.33
N LEU A 146 -28.45 -9.24 -28.32
CA LEU A 146 -27.16 -9.88 -28.44
C LEU A 146 -27.32 -11.38 -28.72
N PRO A 147 -26.39 -11.99 -29.46
CA PRO A 147 -26.40 -13.43 -29.69
C PRO A 147 -26.08 -14.19 -28.39
N GLU A 148 -26.38 -15.49 -28.42
CA GLU A 148 -26.01 -16.43 -27.35
C GLU A 148 -24.53 -16.30 -26.97
N ARG A 149 -24.18 -16.62 -25.72
CA ARG A 149 -22.82 -16.52 -25.17
C ARG A 149 -22.22 -15.09 -25.18
N THR A 150 -23.07 -14.06 -25.31
CA THR A 150 -22.64 -12.66 -25.20
C THR A 150 -23.30 -12.02 -24.00
N THR A 151 -22.50 -11.30 -23.20
CA THR A 151 -22.98 -10.64 -21.98
C THR A 151 -23.68 -9.33 -22.31
N GLY A 152 -24.80 -9.09 -21.66
CA GLY A 152 -25.54 -7.83 -21.74
C GLY A 152 -26.59 -7.71 -20.64
N GLU A 153 -27.42 -6.67 -20.72
CA GLU A 153 -28.54 -6.48 -19.80
C GLU A 153 -29.62 -7.53 -20.09
N VAL A 154 -30.08 -8.19 -19.02
CA VAL A 154 -31.21 -9.11 -19.07
C VAL A 154 -32.50 -8.30 -19.16
N GLN A 155 -33.31 -8.58 -20.17
CA GLN A 155 -34.65 -8.03 -20.29
C GLN A 155 -35.67 -9.16 -20.26
N VAL A 156 -36.75 -8.94 -19.51
CA VAL A 156 -37.76 -9.97 -19.25
C VAL A 156 -39.12 -9.48 -19.74
N TRP A 157 -39.77 -10.30 -20.55
CA TRP A 157 -41.18 -10.14 -20.87
C TRP A 157 -41.93 -11.31 -20.23
N SER A 158 -43.06 -11.04 -19.59
CA SER A 158 -43.91 -12.10 -19.06
C SER A 158 -45.38 -11.68 -19.06
N ASN A 159 -46.28 -12.67 -19.12
CA ASN A 159 -47.71 -12.45 -18.96
C ASN A 159 -48.12 -12.19 -17.49
N HIS A 160 -47.18 -12.27 -16.56
CA HIS A 160 -47.36 -12.02 -15.13
C HIS A 160 -46.43 -10.90 -14.63
N CYS A 161 -45.95 -10.04 -15.54
CA CYS A 161 -45.19 -8.84 -15.16
C CYS A 161 -46.07 -7.95 -14.26
N PHE A 162 -45.45 -7.29 -13.29
CA PHE A 162 -46.14 -6.35 -12.42
C PHE A 162 -46.91 -5.27 -13.19
N ALA A 163 -47.93 -4.69 -12.56
CA ALA A 163 -48.66 -3.55 -13.15
C ALA A 163 -47.86 -2.24 -13.14
N GLY A 164 -46.80 -2.18 -12.33
CA GLY A 164 -45.96 -0.99 -12.14
C GLY A 164 -45.67 -0.71 -10.67
N TYR A 165 -44.85 0.30 -10.44
CA TYR A 165 -44.53 0.81 -9.11
C TYR A 165 -45.66 1.68 -8.56
N LEU A 166 -46.10 1.41 -7.33
CA LEU A 166 -47.23 2.08 -6.71
C LEU A 166 -47.00 3.59 -6.61
N GLY A 167 -47.88 4.38 -7.23
CA GLY A 167 -47.81 5.85 -7.23
C GLY A 167 -46.62 6.42 -8.00
N GLN A 168 -45.90 5.61 -8.79
CA GLN A 168 -44.69 6.00 -9.50
C GLN A 168 -44.76 5.62 -10.99
N PRO A 169 -45.67 6.24 -11.77
CA PRO A 169 -45.86 5.92 -13.18
C PRO A 169 -44.63 6.24 -14.05
N GLU A 170 -43.89 7.30 -13.71
CA GLU A 170 -42.66 7.67 -14.43
C GLU A 170 -41.56 6.62 -14.26
N LEU A 171 -41.33 6.14 -13.03
CA LEU A 171 -40.37 5.05 -12.78
C LEU A 171 -40.82 3.74 -13.43
N THR A 172 -42.13 3.49 -13.48
CA THR A 172 -42.68 2.33 -14.20
C THR A 172 -42.36 2.41 -15.69
N GLN A 173 -42.54 3.59 -16.32
CA GLN A 173 -42.20 3.78 -17.72
C GLN A 173 -40.69 3.65 -17.98
N LEU A 174 -39.84 4.20 -17.10
CA LEU A 174 -38.39 4.12 -17.21
C LEU A 174 -37.85 2.68 -17.07
N ALA A 175 -38.52 1.84 -16.28
CA ALA A 175 -38.15 0.44 -16.10
C ALA A 175 -38.61 -0.48 -17.25
N MET A 176 -39.40 0.03 -18.19
CA MET A 176 -39.98 -0.72 -19.29
C MET A 176 -39.39 -0.28 -20.64
N ASP A 177 -39.17 -1.24 -21.53
CA ASP A 177 -38.66 -1.04 -22.89
C ASP A 177 -39.49 -1.88 -23.86
N ASP A 178 -40.45 -1.23 -24.54
CA ASP A 178 -41.39 -1.88 -25.46
C ASP A 178 -42.07 -3.14 -24.89
N GLY A 179 -42.56 -3.03 -23.64
CA GLY A 179 -43.21 -4.13 -22.92
C GLY A 179 -42.26 -5.10 -22.22
N TRP A 180 -40.94 -4.94 -22.37
CA TRP A 180 -39.92 -5.70 -21.64
C TRP A 180 -39.51 -4.95 -20.39
N TYR A 181 -39.44 -5.65 -19.26
CA TYR A 181 -38.87 -5.13 -18.04
C TYR A 181 -37.33 -5.14 -18.11
N CYS A 182 -36.72 -3.98 -17.92
CA CYS A 182 -35.27 -3.81 -17.83
C CYS A 182 -34.80 -4.16 -16.42
N THR A 183 -34.16 -5.31 -16.25
CA THR A 183 -33.85 -5.81 -14.90
C THR A 183 -32.70 -5.06 -14.22
N GLY A 184 -31.81 -4.44 -15.01
CA GLY A 184 -30.54 -3.93 -14.51
C GLY A 184 -29.52 -5.02 -14.15
N ASP A 185 -29.81 -6.29 -14.43
CA ASP A 185 -28.90 -7.41 -14.23
C ASP A 185 -28.14 -7.74 -15.52
N LEU A 186 -26.86 -8.07 -15.39
CA LEU A 186 -26.01 -8.59 -16.45
C LEU A 186 -26.08 -10.12 -16.49
N GLY A 187 -26.22 -10.65 -17.70
CA GLY A 187 -26.26 -12.09 -17.92
C GLY A 187 -26.03 -12.44 -19.37
N TYR A 188 -26.09 -13.74 -19.65
CA TYR A 188 -26.06 -14.30 -21.00
C TYR A 188 -26.98 -15.52 -21.08
N LEU A 189 -27.38 -15.85 -22.30
CA LEU A 189 -28.06 -17.12 -22.60
C LEU A 189 -27.02 -18.12 -23.13
N ALA A 190 -27.15 -19.37 -22.71
CA ALA A 190 -26.40 -20.49 -23.26
C ALA A 190 -27.21 -21.80 -23.13
N ASP A 191 -27.34 -22.55 -24.23
CA ASP A 191 -28.00 -23.85 -24.27
C ASP A 191 -29.41 -23.85 -23.63
N ASP A 192 -30.20 -22.81 -23.97
CA ASP A 192 -31.54 -22.48 -23.43
C ASP A 192 -31.61 -22.15 -21.92
N GLU A 193 -30.46 -22.01 -21.24
CA GLU A 193 -30.39 -21.57 -19.85
C GLU A 193 -29.94 -20.11 -19.73
N LEU A 194 -30.49 -19.43 -18.72
CA LEU A 194 -30.08 -18.10 -18.30
C LEU A 194 -28.95 -18.20 -17.26
N TYR A 195 -27.91 -17.40 -17.46
CA TYR A 195 -26.79 -17.25 -16.54
C TYR A 195 -26.68 -15.80 -16.11
N ILE A 196 -26.62 -15.57 -14.79
CA ILE A 196 -26.55 -14.23 -14.20
C ILE A 196 -25.14 -13.98 -13.68
N LEU A 197 -24.56 -12.86 -14.07
CA LEU A 197 -23.21 -12.43 -13.70
C LEU A 197 -23.22 -11.39 -12.58
N GLY A 198 -24.27 -10.57 -12.49
CA GLY A 198 -24.40 -9.54 -11.46
C GLY A 198 -25.30 -8.39 -11.87
N ARG A 199 -25.17 -7.25 -11.20
CA ARG A 199 -25.87 -6.00 -11.54
C ARG A 199 -25.00 -5.17 -12.48
N LYS A 200 -25.60 -4.54 -13.49
CA LYS A 200 -24.88 -3.65 -14.40
C LYS A 200 -24.26 -2.45 -13.68
N ASP A 201 -24.98 -1.89 -12.71
CA ASP A 201 -24.54 -0.71 -11.95
C ASP A 201 -23.47 -1.04 -10.89
N ASP A 202 -23.28 -2.32 -10.56
CA ASP A 202 -22.26 -2.77 -9.61
C ASP A 202 -20.91 -3.07 -10.29
N LEU A 203 -20.85 -3.05 -11.63
CA LEU A 203 -19.64 -3.40 -12.38
C LEU A 203 -18.50 -2.43 -12.06
N ILE A 204 -17.33 -2.97 -11.72
CA ILE A 204 -16.14 -2.17 -11.47
C ILE A 204 -15.39 -1.99 -12.78
N ILE A 205 -15.31 -0.75 -13.26
CA ILE A 205 -14.69 -0.44 -14.55
C ILE A 205 -13.28 0.13 -14.33
N VAL A 206 -12.26 -0.68 -14.59
CA VAL A 206 -10.84 -0.35 -14.38
C VAL A 206 -10.11 -0.36 -15.72
N GLY A 207 -9.68 0.81 -16.21
CA GLY A 207 -8.97 0.94 -17.48
C GLY A 207 -9.76 0.43 -18.69
N GLY A 208 -11.09 0.49 -18.65
CA GLY A 208 -11.97 -0.06 -19.67
C GLY A 208 -12.24 -1.57 -19.55
N GLN A 209 -11.69 -2.25 -18.52
CA GLN A 209 -12.02 -3.62 -18.20
C GLN A 209 -13.23 -3.68 -17.27
N ASN A 210 -14.15 -4.59 -17.58
CA ASN A 210 -15.37 -4.81 -16.82
C ASN A 210 -15.14 -5.91 -15.77
N ILE A 211 -15.01 -5.51 -14.51
CA ILE A 211 -14.69 -6.42 -13.40
C ILE A 211 -15.92 -6.64 -12.53
N GLN A 212 -16.32 -7.91 -12.41
CA GLN A 212 -17.35 -8.32 -11.46
C GLN A 212 -16.81 -8.18 -10.02
N PRO A 213 -17.44 -7.38 -9.13
CA PRO A 213 -17.06 -7.30 -7.73
C PRO A 213 -16.91 -8.67 -7.04
N GLN A 214 -17.79 -9.60 -7.40
CA GLN A 214 -17.88 -10.94 -6.83
C GLN A 214 -16.61 -11.74 -7.09
N ALA A 215 -15.93 -11.54 -8.23
CA ALA A 215 -14.66 -12.20 -8.51
C ALA A 215 -13.58 -11.76 -7.50
N VAL A 216 -13.57 -10.49 -7.11
CA VAL A 216 -12.68 -9.95 -6.07
C VAL A 216 -13.06 -10.50 -4.69
N GLU A 217 -14.36 -10.50 -4.38
CA GLU A 217 -14.92 -11.00 -3.12
C GLU A 217 -14.64 -12.51 -2.93
N GLU A 218 -14.70 -13.32 -3.98
CA GLU A 218 -14.39 -14.75 -3.96
C GLU A 218 -12.91 -15.05 -3.71
N ILE A 219 -12.00 -14.27 -4.31
CA ILE A 219 -10.57 -14.37 -4.02
C ILE A 219 -10.33 -14.12 -2.53
N ALA A 220 -10.95 -13.07 -1.97
CA ALA A 220 -10.85 -12.76 -0.56
C ALA A 220 -11.43 -13.88 0.32
N ALA A 221 -12.60 -14.39 -0.02
CA ALA A 221 -13.24 -15.49 0.70
C ALA A 221 -12.35 -16.75 0.73
N ASN A 222 -11.69 -17.06 -0.39
CA ASN A 222 -10.79 -18.22 -0.50
C ASN A 222 -9.51 -18.05 0.35
N VAL A 223 -8.97 -16.84 0.46
CA VAL A 223 -7.78 -16.58 1.29
C VAL A 223 -8.13 -16.57 2.78
N LEU A 224 -9.25 -15.94 3.14
CA LEU A 224 -9.66 -15.80 4.54
C LEU A 224 -10.27 -17.09 5.11
N GLY A 225 -10.85 -17.93 4.26
CA GLY A 225 -11.48 -19.18 4.65
C GLY A 225 -12.54 -18.97 5.74
N ASN A 226 -12.45 -19.74 6.83
CA ASN A 226 -13.40 -19.66 7.94
C ASN A 226 -13.27 -18.39 8.79
N ASN A 227 -12.18 -17.63 8.63
CA ASN A 227 -11.95 -16.39 9.35
C ASN A 227 -12.64 -15.19 8.67
N GLY A 228 -12.97 -15.29 7.38
CA GLY A 228 -13.75 -14.29 6.65
C GLY A 228 -15.24 -14.51 6.83
N ARG A 229 -15.97 -13.42 7.09
CA ARG A 229 -17.43 -13.47 7.28
C ARG A 229 -18.18 -13.02 6.04
N LEU A 230 -17.96 -11.77 5.65
CA LEU A 230 -18.51 -11.09 4.48
C LEU A 230 -17.38 -10.32 3.81
N ALA A 231 -17.47 -10.12 2.49
CA ALA A 231 -16.56 -9.28 1.74
C ALA A 231 -17.39 -8.48 0.73
N VAL A 232 -17.03 -7.22 0.53
CA VAL A 232 -17.70 -6.34 -0.44
C VAL A 232 -16.65 -5.61 -1.26
N ALA A 233 -16.73 -5.72 -2.57
CA ALA A 233 -15.90 -4.98 -3.51
C ALA A 233 -16.74 -3.91 -4.24
N PHE A 234 -16.14 -2.76 -4.51
CA PHE A 234 -16.76 -1.68 -5.28
C PHE A 234 -15.71 -0.78 -5.94
N GLY A 235 -16.12 -0.09 -7.00
CA GLY A 235 -15.29 0.90 -7.68
C GLY A 235 -15.45 2.30 -7.09
N LEU A 236 -14.34 3.01 -6.90
CA LEU A 236 -14.32 4.45 -6.64
C LEU A 236 -13.85 5.16 -7.90
N PHE A 237 -14.71 5.98 -8.51
CA PHE A 237 -14.30 6.76 -9.66
C PHE A 237 -13.19 7.74 -9.28
N ASP A 238 -12.10 7.72 -10.05
CA ASP A 238 -10.97 8.62 -9.89
C ASP A 238 -10.90 9.53 -11.11
N GLU A 239 -11.18 10.82 -10.91
CA GLU A 239 -11.22 11.80 -12.01
C GLU A 239 -9.86 11.98 -12.69
N GLY A 240 -8.76 11.84 -11.93
CA GLY A 240 -7.39 11.98 -12.47
C GLY A 240 -6.98 10.79 -13.35
N LEU A 241 -7.48 9.59 -13.05
CA LEU A 241 -7.23 8.39 -13.85
C LEU A 241 -8.28 8.16 -14.94
N GLY A 242 -9.42 8.86 -14.90
CA GLY A 242 -10.55 8.68 -15.82
C GLY A 242 -11.18 7.29 -15.74
N THR A 243 -10.99 6.58 -14.63
CA THR A 243 -11.47 5.20 -14.43
C THR A 243 -11.71 4.93 -12.94
N GLN A 244 -12.40 3.84 -12.62
CA GLN A 244 -12.57 3.44 -11.23
C GLN A 244 -11.33 2.76 -10.65
N ARG A 245 -11.08 3.01 -9.36
CA ARG A 245 -10.14 2.33 -8.48
C ARG A 245 -10.90 1.29 -7.63
N PRO A 246 -10.57 -0.01 -7.74
CA PRO A 246 -11.28 -1.05 -7.01
C PRO A 246 -10.88 -1.06 -5.53
N VAL A 247 -11.86 -1.12 -4.64
CA VAL A 247 -11.70 -1.23 -3.19
C VAL A 247 -12.35 -2.52 -2.71
N LEU A 248 -11.73 -3.18 -1.74
CA LEU A 248 -12.25 -4.37 -1.08
C LEU A 248 -12.32 -4.17 0.44
N VAL A 249 -13.48 -4.49 1.02
CA VAL A 249 -13.67 -4.48 2.48
C VAL A 249 -14.08 -5.87 2.93
N CYS A 250 -13.38 -6.41 3.93
CA CYS A 250 -13.52 -7.78 4.41
C CYS A 250 -13.86 -7.81 5.91
N GLU A 251 -15.03 -8.33 6.28
CA GLU A 251 -15.31 -8.65 7.67
C GLU A 251 -14.48 -9.86 8.13
N VAL A 252 -13.68 -9.65 9.16
CA VAL A 252 -12.90 -10.70 9.83
C VAL A 252 -13.42 -10.93 11.24
N ARG A 253 -13.03 -12.05 11.85
CA ARG A 253 -13.36 -12.33 13.26
C ARG A 253 -12.47 -11.50 14.19
N ASP A 254 -13.01 -11.09 15.34
CA ASP A 254 -12.41 -10.13 16.28
C ASP A 254 -11.10 -10.61 16.99
N ALA A 255 -10.59 -11.81 16.65
CA ALA A 255 -9.44 -12.45 17.32
C ALA A 255 -8.30 -12.83 16.35
N VAL A 256 -8.03 -11.99 15.35
CA VAL A 256 -6.95 -12.21 14.36
C VAL A 256 -5.77 -11.31 14.69
N SER A 257 -4.55 -11.86 14.71
CA SER A 257 -3.33 -11.08 14.95
C SER A 257 -2.98 -10.17 13.76
N GLU A 258 -2.33 -9.04 14.03
CA GLU A 258 -1.88 -8.10 13.00
C GLU A 258 -0.97 -8.77 11.95
N THR A 259 -0.09 -9.67 12.39
CA THR A 259 0.77 -10.47 11.50
C THR A 259 -0.03 -11.35 10.53
N GLN A 260 -1.17 -11.89 10.97
CA GLN A 260 -2.04 -12.71 10.14
C GLN A 260 -2.85 -11.85 9.17
N LEU A 261 -3.31 -10.66 9.59
CA LEU A 261 -3.97 -9.68 8.73
C LEU A 261 -3.01 -9.20 7.63
N ALA A 262 -1.77 -8.83 7.96
CA ALA A 262 -0.76 -8.43 6.98
C ALA A 262 -0.47 -9.52 5.94
N ARG A 263 -0.42 -10.79 6.38
CA ARG A 263 -0.28 -11.95 5.49
C ARG A 263 -1.47 -12.09 4.55
N TRP A 264 -2.70 -12.02 5.06
CA TRP A 264 -3.91 -12.10 4.22
C TRP A 264 -4.01 -10.92 3.25
N ARG A 265 -3.68 -9.70 3.68
CA ARG A 265 -3.66 -8.52 2.81
C ARG A 265 -2.77 -8.76 1.60
N SER A 266 -1.52 -9.20 1.85
CA SER A 266 -0.54 -9.47 0.80
C SER A 266 -1.03 -10.57 -0.16
N GLU A 267 -1.55 -11.67 0.36
CA GLU A 267 -2.05 -12.80 -0.45
C GLU A 267 -3.28 -12.40 -1.29
N ILE A 268 -4.23 -11.66 -0.73
CA ILE A 268 -5.43 -11.20 -1.45
C ILE A 268 -5.02 -10.26 -2.59
N MET A 269 -4.21 -9.24 -2.30
CA MET A 269 -3.75 -8.29 -3.32
C MET A 269 -2.99 -8.99 -4.44
N GLN A 270 -2.12 -9.95 -4.10
CA GLN A 270 -1.37 -10.73 -5.09
C GLN A 270 -2.30 -11.58 -5.97
N ARG A 271 -3.28 -12.28 -5.38
CA ARG A 271 -4.21 -13.11 -6.16
C ARG A 271 -5.13 -12.29 -7.03
N VAL A 272 -5.62 -11.14 -6.55
CA VAL A 272 -6.43 -10.21 -7.37
C VAL A 272 -5.62 -9.73 -8.57
N ALA A 273 -4.37 -9.31 -8.37
CA ALA A 273 -3.50 -8.89 -9.47
C ALA A 273 -3.23 -10.01 -10.49
N LEU A 274 -2.99 -11.24 -10.03
CA LEU A 274 -2.69 -12.37 -10.91
C LEU A 274 -3.91 -12.92 -11.66
N GLN A 275 -5.07 -12.97 -11.01
CA GLN A 275 -6.26 -13.64 -11.56
C GLN A 275 -7.15 -12.68 -12.35
N LEU A 276 -7.23 -11.42 -11.91
CA LEU A 276 -8.12 -10.41 -12.49
C LEU A 276 -7.38 -9.31 -13.25
N GLU A 277 -6.03 -9.33 -13.25
CA GLU A 277 -5.17 -8.36 -13.94
C GLU A 277 -5.45 -6.89 -13.52
N ILE A 278 -5.96 -6.69 -12.29
CA ILE A 278 -6.22 -5.39 -11.68
C ILE A 278 -5.54 -5.27 -10.31
N ALA A 279 -5.19 -4.06 -9.90
CA ALA A 279 -4.68 -3.77 -8.57
C ALA A 279 -5.78 -3.19 -7.69
N LEU A 280 -5.94 -3.71 -6.46
CA LEU A 280 -6.76 -3.07 -5.44
C LEU A 280 -6.12 -1.76 -5.01
N ALA A 281 -6.91 -0.68 -5.00
CA ALA A 281 -6.50 0.60 -4.46
C ALA A 281 -6.55 0.62 -2.93
N ASP A 282 -7.46 -0.14 -2.33
CA ASP A 282 -7.53 -0.32 -0.88
C ASP A 282 -8.10 -1.70 -0.51
N LEU A 283 -7.63 -2.23 0.63
CA LEU A 283 -8.08 -3.46 1.25
C LEU A 283 -8.17 -3.28 2.77
N ARG A 284 -9.41 -3.22 3.28
CA ARG A 284 -9.69 -3.07 4.71
C ARG A 284 -10.19 -4.36 5.34
N PHE A 285 -9.68 -4.68 6.51
CA PHE A 285 -10.26 -5.67 7.40
C PHE A 285 -11.08 -4.95 8.46
N VAL A 286 -12.33 -5.34 8.61
CA VAL A 286 -13.31 -4.66 9.47
C VAL A 286 -13.97 -5.67 10.42
N PRO A 287 -14.50 -5.22 11.57
CA PRO A 287 -15.17 -6.12 12.51
C PRO A 287 -16.47 -6.66 11.92
N LYS A 288 -17.03 -7.65 12.60
CA LYS A 288 -18.35 -8.17 12.30
C LYS A 288 -19.42 -7.07 12.41
N GLY A 289 -20.28 -6.98 11.40
CA GLY A 289 -21.40 -6.03 11.37
C GLY A 289 -21.05 -4.70 10.70
N TRP A 290 -19.83 -4.56 10.20
CA TRP A 290 -19.44 -3.39 9.41
C TRP A 290 -20.05 -3.43 8.02
N VAL A 291 -20.07 -4.57 7.34
CA VAL A 291 -20.63 -4.66 5.98
C VAL A 291 -22.14 -4.62 6.06
N LEU A 292 -22.72 -3.55 5.50
CA LEU A 292 -24.16 -3.33 5.47
C LEU A 292 -24.83 -4.34 4.54
N GLN A 293 -25.91 -4.93 5.04
CA GLN A 293 -26.79 -5.81 4.27
C GLN A 293 -28.22 -5.28 4.32
N SER A 294 -28.95 -5.37 3.20
CA SER A 294 -30.40 -5.12 3.12
C SER A 294 -31.09 -6.45 2.81
N ASP A 295 -32.00 -6.90 3.67
CA ASP A 295 -32.64 -8.22 3.59
C ASP A 295 -31.64 -9.37 3.37
N ALA A 296 -30.53 -9.33 4.11
CA ALA A 296 -29.38 -10.23 4.03
C ALA A 296 -28.54 -10.14 2.73
N LYS A 297 -28.86 -9.25 1.79
CA LYS A 297 -28.05 -8.98 0.59
C LYS A 297 -27.02 -7.89 0.82
N ILE A 298 -25.82 -8.02 0.27
CA ILE A 298 -24.77 -6.99 0.40
C ILE A 298 -25.20 -5.72 -0.36
N GLY A 299 -25.37 -4.61 0.34
CA GLY A 299 -25.71 -3.32 -0.26
C GLY A 299 -24.47 -2.57 -0.73
N ARG A 300 -23.97 -2.80 -1.95
CA ARG A 300 -22.69 -2.21 -2.43
C ARG A 300 -22.67 -0.69 -2.40
N LYS A 301 -23.73 -0.03 -2.89
CA LYS A 301 -23.85 1.44 -2.83
C LYS A 301 -23.76 1.97 -1.41
N ALA A 302 -24.52 1.39 -0.47
CA ALA A 302 -24.52 1.79 0.93
C ALA A 302 -23.14 1.54 1.60
N ASN A 303 -22.48 0.42 1.29
CA ASN A 303 -21.12 0.14 1.78
C ASN A 303 -20.07 1.09 1.19
N ARG A 304 -20.19 1.46 -0.09
CA ARG A 304 -19.34 2.47 -0.74
C ARG A 304 -19.53 3.84 -0.10
N GLU A 305 -20.77 4.27 0.11
CA GLU A 305 -21.11 5.53 0.79
C GLU A 305 -20.57 5.53 2.22
N LYS A 306 -20.74 4.42 2.96
CA LYS A 306 -20.18 4.23 4.30
C LYS A 306 -18.65 4.30 4.32
N TYR A 307 -17.99 3.62 3.37
CA TYR A 307 -16.53 3.69 3.21
C TYR A 307 -16.05 5.13 2.98
N LEU A 308 -16.74 5.87 2.11
CA LEU A 308 -16.44 7.28 1.82
C LEU A 308 -16.72 8.18 3.03
N ALA A 309 -17.76 7.89 3.82
CA ALA A 309 -18.09 8.64 5.03
C ALA A 309 -17.02 8.51 6.11
N ILE A 310 -16.48 7.30 6.33
CA ILE A 310 -15.35 7.09 7.25
C ILE A 310 -14.13 7.90 6.82
N ASP A 311 -13.90 8.01 5.50
CA ASP A 311 -12.77 8.76 4.99
C ASP A 311 -12.95 10.28 5.14
N ARG A 312 -14.20 10.77 5.10
CA ARG A 312 -14.58 12.19 5.25
C ARG A 312 -14.39 12.77 6.66
N GLY A 313 -14.07 11.96 7.66
CA GLY A 313 -13.87 12.41 9.04
C GLY A 313 -15.19 12.53 9.81
N PRO A 314 -15.12 12.74 11.14
CA PRO A 314 -16.30 12.74 12.01
C PRO A 314 -17.12 14.02 11.86
N ASN A 315 -18.44 13.91 12.06
CA ASN A 315 -19.40 15.02 12.00
C ASN A 315 -19.14 16.05 13.11
N ASP A 316 -19.34 17.33 12.78
CA ASP A 316 -19.17 18.45 13.71
C ASP A 316 -20.02 18.31 14.99
N ALA A 317 -21.26 17.84 14.88
CA ALA A 317 -22.14 17.61 16.03
C ALA A 317 -21.60 16.55 17.00
N THR A 318 -20.91 15.53 16.48
CA THR A 318 -20.28 14.48 17.30
C THR A 318 -19.06 15.06 18.03
N ILE A 319 -18.26 15.87 17.34
CA ILE A 319 -17.12 16.59 17.93
C ILE A 319 -17.59 17.53 19.04
N GLU A 320 -18.64 18.32 18.80
CA GLU A 320 -19.25 19.21 19.80
C GLU A 320 -19.73 18.44 21.05
N SER A 321 -20.27 17.22 20.87
CA SER A 321 -20.69 16.38 22.00
C SER A 321 -19.53 15.92 22.87
N VAL A 322 -18.36 15.65 22.27
CA VAL A 322 -17.13 15.29 22.99
C VAL A 322 -16.58 16.51 23.71
N THR A 323 -16.59 17.68 23.08
CA THR A 323 -16.21 18.96 23.71
C THR A 323 -17.11 19.27 24.91
N ALA A 324 -18.43 19.19 24.77
CA ALA A 324 -19.36 19.50 25.86
C ALA A 324 -19.31 18.51 27.04
N ALA A 325 -18.71 17.34 26.83
CA ALA A 325 -18.64 16.26 27.81
C ALA A 325 -17.28 16.15 28.53
N HIS A 326 -16.29 16.99 28.18
CA HIS A 326 -14.89 16.81 28.62
C HIS A 326 -14.67 16.80 30.15
N ASP A 327 -15.58 17.38 30.94
CA ASP A 327 -15.47 17.47 32.41
C ASP A 327 -16.13 16.32 33.17
N ASP A 328 -16.89 15.46 32.50
CA ASP A 328 -17.59 14.34 33.12
C ASP A 328 -17.16 13.03 32.45
N PRO A 329 -16.42 12.15 33.13
CA PRO A 329 -15.92 10.89 32.57
C PRO A 329 -17.03 10.00 31.97
N ALA A 330 -18.22 10.00 32.57
CA ALA A 330 -19.32 9.15 32.10
C ALA A 330 -19.97 9.72 30.83
N ARG A 331 -20.15 11.04 30.76
CA ARG A 331 -20.64 11.71 29.54
C ARG A 331 -19.60 11.66 28.43
N LEU A 332 -18.31 11.82 28.77
CA LEU A 332 -17.21 11.74 27.82
C LEU A 332 -17.08 10.34 27.23
N ALA A 333 -17.20 9.29 28.04
CA ALA A 333 -17.22 7.91 27.54
C ALA A 333 -18.38 7.67 26.56
N SER A 334 -19.56 8.25 26.82
CA SER A 334 -20.69 8.14 25.87
C SER A 334 -20.43 8.89 24.56
N ALA A 335 -19.84 10.09 24.63
CA ALA A 335 -19.53 10.91 23.45
C ALA A 335 -18.40 10.29 22.61
N LEU A 336 -17.35 9.77 23.27
CA LEU A 336 -16.27 9.02 22.63
C LEU A 336 -16.77 7.71 22.02
N GLY A 337 -17.76 7.06 22.64
CA GLY A 337 -18.45 5.91 22.05
C GLY A 337 -19.15 6.27 20.74
N ALA A 338 -19.84 7.41 20.68
CA ALA A 338 -20.47 7.90 19.46
C ALA A 338 -19.44 8.28 18.37
N LEU A 339 -18.36 8.97 18.75
CA LEU A 339 -17.24 9.31 17.86
C LEU A 339 -16.58 8.06 17.29
N THR A 340 -16.37 7.04 18.12
CA THR A 340 -15.78 5.77 17.70
C THR A 340 -16.72 5.01 16.78
N ALA A 341 -18.02 4.98 17.11
CA ALA A 341 -19.02 4.37 16.25
C ALA A 341 -19.02 4.98 14.84
N GLU A 342 -18.86 6.30 14.76
CA GLU A 342 -18.78 7.03 13.50
C GLU A 342 -17.48 6.77 12.73
N LEU A 343 -16.32 6.92 13.37
CA LEU A 343 -15.01 6.69 12.74
C LEU A 343 -14.79 5.25 12.31
N PHE A 344 -15.30 4.29 13.08
CA PHE A 344 -15.19 2.87 12.77
C PHE A 344 -16.33 2.40 11.86
N GLY A 345 -17.36 3.23 11.67
CA GLY A 345 -18.58 2.85 10.97
C GLY A 345 -19.29 1.66 11.64
N VAL A 346 -19.37 1.60 12.97
CA VAL A 346 -20.10 0.55 13.68
C VAL A 346 -21.38 1.12 14.31
N PRO A 347 -22.44 0.31 14.54
CA PRO A 347 -23.75 0.84 14.97
C PRO A 347 -23.73 1.50 16.35
N SER A 348 -22.92 0.97 17.26
CA SER A 348 -22.77 1.47 18.63
C SER A 348 -21.49 0.92 19.22
N VAL A 349 -20.86 1.70 20.10
CA VAL A 349 -19.67 1.29 20.87
C VAL A 349 -20.00 1.45 22.36
N THR A 350 -19.71 0.43 23.15
CA THR A 350 -19.88 0.44 24.61
C THR A 350 -18.63 0.98 25.30
N MET A 351 -18.79 1.43 26.55
CA MET A 351 -17.67 1.98 27.33
C MET A 351 -16.54 0.95 27.55
N GLN A 352 -16.83 -0.35 27.53
CA GLN A 352 -15.84 -1.40 27.76
C GLN A 352 -15.28 -2.01 26.48
N ASP A 353 -15.69 -1.52 25.31
CA ASP A 353 -15.21 -2.07 24.05
C ASP A 353 -13.76 -1.66 23.82
N ASN A 354 -12.92 -2.65 23.53
CA ASN A 354 -11.52 -2.43 23.18
C ASN A 354 -11.41 -2.05 21.69
N LEU A 355 -10.82 -0.89 21.41
CA LEU A 355 -10.76 -0.30 20.07
C LEU A 355 -10.08 -1.20 19.02
N PHE A 356 -9.06 -1.98 19.41
CA PHE A 356 -8.40 -2.89 18.48
C PHE A 356 -9.22 -4.15 18.22
N THR A 357 -9.95 -4.64 19.23
CA THR A 357 -10.88 -5.77 19.05
C THR A 357 -12.13 -5.39 18.24
N LEU A 358 -12.49 -4.10 18.25
CA LEU A 358 -13.48 -3.51 17.34
C LEU A 358 -12.96 -3.36 15.90
N GLY A 359 -11.76 -3.86 15.60
CA GLY A 359 -11.19 -3.83 14.25
C GLY A 359 -10.61 -2.47 13.85
N GLY A 360 -10.24 -1.63 14.82
CA GLY A 360 -9.46 -0.42 14.57
C GLY A 360 -8.02 -0.79 14.22
N ASP A 361 -7.60 -0.45 13.00
CA ASP A 361 -6.19 -0.43 12.66
C ASP A 361 -5.49 0.77 13.34
N SER A 362 -4.16 0.77 13.35
CA SER A 362 -3.37 1.82 14.00
C SER A 362 -3.70 3.22 13.50
N LEU A 363 -4.18 3.36 12.25
CA LEU A 363 -4.53 4.64 11.66
C LEU A 363 -5.91 5.13 12.15
N THR A 364 -6.90 4.24 12.24
CA THR A 364 -8.25 4.57 12.69
C THR A 364 -8.29 4.87 14.19
N VAL A 365 -7.52 4.11 14.99
CA VAL A 365 -7.33 4.39 16.42
C VAL A 365 -6.61 5.72 16.64
N LEU A 366 -5.56 6.00 15.86
CA LEU A 366 -4.84 7.28 15.91
C LEU A 366 -5.76 8.45 15.53
N ARG A 367 -6.60 8.30 14.50
CA ARG A 367 -7.56 9.35 14.09
C ARG A 367 -8.60 9.63 15.17
N MET A 368 -9.05 8.59 15.88
CA MET A 368 -9.95 8.72 17.03
C MET A 368 -9.31 9.47 18.18
N ILE A 369 -8.07 9.10 18.55
CA ILE A 369 -7.30 9.79 19.60
C ILE A 369 -7.10 11.27 19.23
N LEU A 370 -6.56 11.56 18.05
CA LEU A 370 -6.30 12.94 17.61
C LEU A 370 -7.58 13.79 17.55
N THR A 371 -8.73 13.18 17.23
CA THR A 371 -10.02 13.89 17.24
C THR A 371 -10.50 14.17 18.66
N ALA A 372 -10.38 13.18 19.56
CA ALA A 372 -10.73 13.34 20.97
C ALA A 372 -9.85 14.40 21.66
N GLU A 373 -8.55 14.42 21.36
CA GLU A 373 -7.60 15.41 21.90
C GLU A 373 -7.97 16.83 21.45
N ARG A 374 -8.28 17.01 20.16
CA ARG A 374 -8.75 18.30 19.63
C ARG A 374 -10.07 18.74 20.25
N ALA A 375 -11.01 17.82 20.44
CA ALA A 375 -12.33 18.14 20.96
C ALA A 375 -12.31 18.48 22.46
N THR A 376 -11.48 17.79 23.23
CA THR A 376 -11.39 17.97 24.70
C THR A 376 -10.33 18.97 25.12
N GLY A 377 -9.38 19.28 24.23
CA GLY A 377 -8.24 20.12 24.55
C GLY A 377 -7.20 19.42 25.44
N ARG A 378 -7.14 18.08 25.44
CA ARG A 378 -6.32 17.28 26.39
C ARG A 378 -5.62 16.15 25.65
N GLU A 379 -4.33 15.95 25.90
CA GLU A 379 -3.55 14.85 25.32
C GLU A 379 -3.86 13.50 26.00
N VAL A 380 -3.84 12.43 25.23
CA VAL A 380 -4.07 11.06 25.72
C VAL A 380 -2.73 10.42 26.08
N SER A 381 -2.57 10.05 27.36
CA SER A 381 -1.39 9.31 27.83
C SER A 381 -1.20 7.97 27.10
N LEU A 382 0.07 7.56 26.94
CA LEU A 382 0.45 6.23 26.46
C LEU A 382 -0.12 5.07 27.31
N ASP A 383 -0.57 5.34 28.54
CA ASP A 383 -1.29 4.37 29.37
C ASP A 383 -2.58 3.84 28.73
N PHE A 384 -3.16 4.57 27.77
CA PHE A 384 -4.31 4.11 26.97
C PHE A 384 -4.05 2.73 26.34
N TYR A 385 -2.85 2.49 25.82
CA TYR A 385 -2.52 1.24 25.13
C TYR A 385 -2.49 0.01 26.05
N ARG A 386 -2.50 0.19 27.38
CA ARG A 386 -2.57 -0.91 28.35
C ARG A 386 -3.98 -1.47 28.51
N ASP A 387 -4.99 -0.63 28.33
CA ASP A 387 -6.39 -1.03 28.36
C ASP A 387 -7.17 -0.11 27.40
N PRO A 388 -7.14 -0.40 26.08
CA PRO A 388 -7.57 0.54 25.04
C PRO A 388 -9.09 0.53 24.87
N THR A 389 -9.80 0.79 25.97
CA THR A 389 -11.26 0.88 26.05
C THR A 389 -11.72 2.34 26.05
N ILE A 390 -12.97 2.56 25.64
CA ILE A 390 -13.60 3.89 25.68
C ILE A 390 -13.64 4.46 27.11
N ALA A 391 -13.91 3.61 28.11
CA ALA A 391 -13.95 3.97 29.52
C ALA A 391 -12.59 4.47 30.00
N HIS A 392 -11.51 3.75 29.67
CA HIS A 392 -10.18 4.14 30.06
C HIS A 392 -9.73 5.41 29.33
N LEU A 393 -10.05 5.55 28.04
CA LEU A 393 -9.78 6.78 27.29
C LEU A 393 -10.49 7.99 27.91
N ALA A 394 -11.77 7.87 28.24
CA ALA A 394 -12.53 8.92 28.91
C ALA A 394 -11.93 9.27 30.28
N LEU A 395 -11.45 8.26 31.02
CA LEU A 395 -10.84 8.45 32.32
C LEU A 395 -9.52 9.23 32.22
N LEU A 396 -8.66 8.88 31.24
CA LEU A 396 -7.41 9.60 30.96
C LEU A 396 -7.67 11.06 30.54
N LEU A 397 -8.65 11.27 29.67
CA LEU A 397 -9.04 12.60 29.22
C LEU A 397 -9.76 13.41 30.31
N SER A 398 -10.30 12.78 31.36
CA SER A 398 -10.99 13.47 32.46
C SER A 398 -10.09 13.78 33.67
N ASN A 399 -9.03 12.99 33.92
CA ASN A 399 -8.14 13.11 35.07
C ASN A 399 -6.77 13.67 34.65
N SER A 400 -6.64 14.99 34.60
CA SER A 400 -5.34 15.67 34.59
C SER A 400 -5.43 17.00 35.34
N GLY A 401 -5.07 16.96 36.63
CA GLY A 401 -4.80 18.14 37.43
C GLY A 401 -3.31 18.54 37.32
N ASP A 402 -3.08 19.85 37.21
CA ASP A 402 -1.80 20.56 37.16
C ASP A 402 -0.87 20.32 35.95
N GLY A 403 -1.14 21.08 34.89
CA GLY A 403 -0.23 21.28 33.76
C GLY A 403 -0.94 21.94 32.58
N ARG A 404 -1.29 23.23 32.69
CA ARG A 404 -1.87 23.98 31.58
C ARG A 404 -0.90 24.02 30.39
N GLN A 405 -1.27 23.39 29.28
CA GLN A 405 -0.96 23.89 27.94
C GLN A 405 -2.26 24.00 27.15
N GLU A 406 -2.58 25.23 26.74
CA GLU A 406 -3.75 25.58 25.91
C GLU A 406 -3.73 24.81 24.59
N VAL A 407 -4.88 24.26 24.20
CA VAL A 407 -5.10 23.74 22.85
C VAL A 407 -5.39 24.88 21.90
N ALA A 408 -4.51 25.06 20.91
CA ALA A 408 -4.67 26.02 19.84
C ALA A 408 -5.90 25.67 18.98
N SER A 409 -6.84 26.62 18.81
CA SER A 409 -8.06 26.48 18.01
C SER A 409 -7.81 26.18 16.52
N PRO A 410 -8.72 25.51 15.79
CA PRO A 410 -8.53 25.13 14.38
C PRO A 410 -8.70 26.26 13.34
N ASP A 411 -9.18 27.44 13.71
CA ASP A 411 -9.63 28.47 12.74
C ASP A 411 -8.66 29.63 12.49
N LYS A 412 -7.35 29.37 12.58
CA LYS A 412 -6.34 30.29 12.03
C LYS A 412 -5.41 29.54 11.09
N CYS A 413 -5.92 29.33 9.88
CA CYS A 413 -5.09 29.12 8.71
C CYS A 413 -4.38 30.44 8.41
N THR A 414 -3.24 30.67 9.06
CA THR A 414 -2.17 31.44 8.47
C THR A 414 -1.10 30.44 8.11
N ASP A 415 -0.81 30.40 6.81
CA ASP A 415 0.23 29.62 6.16
C ASP A 415 1.40 29.31 7.09
N VAL A 416 1.84 28.05 7.10
CA VAL A 416 3.24 27.60 7.25
C VAL A 416 3.25 26.08 7.51
N MET A 417 3.39 25.33 6.42
CA MET A 417 4.24 24.13 6.30
C MET A 417 5.60 24.36 6.99
N PRO A 418 6.40 23.35 7.41
CA PRO A 418 6.36 21.94 6.97
C PRO A 418 6.94 20.91 7.97
N SER A 419 7.25 19.72 7.44
CA SER A 419 8.41 18.88 7.79
C SER A 419 8.25 18.02 9.06
N SER A 420 7.91 16.75 8.90
CA SER A 420 8.83 15.61 8.65
C SER A 420 9.61 15.19 9.90
N GLY A 421 9.33 13.97 10.36
CA GLY A 421 10.15 13.29 11.36
C GLY A 421 9.97 13.89 12.76
N GLU A 422 10.12 13.18 13.86
CA GLU A 422 10.88 11.99 14.15
C GLU A 422 10.30 11.44 15.46
N SER A 423 10.01 10.14 15.52
CA SER A 423 10.77 9.19 16.36
C SER A 423 10.25 9.05 17.80
N THR A 424 10.39 7.85 18.35
CA THR A 424 11.15 7.64 19.59
C THR A 424 11.28 6.14 19.86
N GLU A 425 12.55 5.70 19.91
CA GLU A 425 12.95 4.48 20.60
C GLU A 425 12.80 4.67 22.12
N GLY A 426 12.57 3.57 22.87
CA GLY A 426 12.62 3.59 24.33
C GLY A 426 12.39 2.25 25.03
N ALA A 427 13.50 1.64 25.47
CA ALA A 427 13.69 0.71 26.61
C ALA A 427 13.70 -0.83 26.40
N PRO A 428 14.57 -1.56 27.15
CA PRO A 428 15.26 -2.77 26.69
C PRO A 428 14.79 -4.09 27.32
N ALA A 429 15.27 -5.17 26.71
CA ALA A 429 14.91 -6.57 26.90
C ALA A 429 15.07 -7.15 28.31
N HIS A 430 14.05 -7.88 28.76
CA HIS A 430 14.24 -9.03 29.62
C HIS A 430 13.35 -10.23 29.22
N ARG A 431 14.05 -11.35 29.00
CA ARG A 431 13.60 -12.76 29.00
C ARG A 431 12.94 -13.33 27.74
N ALA A 432 13.79 -13.88 26.87
CA ALA A 432 13.57 -15.23 26.39
C ALA A 432 14.87 -16.04 26.53
N ARG A 433 14.81 -17.13 27.31
CA ARG A 433 15.89 -18.13 27.42
C ARG A 433 16.16 -18.74 26.03
N PRO A 434 17.42 -19.13 25.74
CA PRO A 434 17.72 -19.90 24.54
C PRO A 434 17.17 -21.33 24.70
N LEU A 435 16.21 -21.71 23.87
CA LEU A 435 15.94 -23.13 23.61
C LEU A 435 17.12 -23.65 22.80
N GLN A 436 18.05 -24.35 23.46
CA GLN A 436 19.01 -25.18 22.75
C GLN A 436 18.29 -26.31 21.99
N PRO A 437 18.85 -26.76 20.86
CA PRO A 437 18.16 -27.66 19.95
C PRO A 437 18.22 -29.09 20.49
N GLU A 438 17.10 -29.59 21.01
CA GLU A 438 16.91 -31.03 21.00
C GLU A 438 16.75 -31.48 19.54
N ARG A 439 17.74 -32.24 19.08
CA ARG A 439 17.70 -33.04 17.87
C ARG A 439 16.34 -33.74 17.80
N HIS A 440 15.53 -33.47 16.78
CA HIS A 440 14.69 -34.45 16.08
C HIS A 440 14.34 -33.87 14.70
N GLY A 441 14.56 -34.67 13.66
CA GLY A 441 14.46 -34.24 12.27
C GLY A 441 13.03 -33.94 11.84
N ALA A 442 12.84 -32.80 11.19
CA ALA A 442 11.77 -32.60 10.23
C ALA A 442 12.23 -31.56 9.21
N ARG A 443 12.61 -32.03 8.01
CA ARG A 443 12.61 -31.22 6.80
C ARG A 443 11.18 -30.72 6.62
N ASN A 444 10.93 -29.41 6.65
CA ASN A 444 9.83 -28.77 5.91
C ASN A 444 9.84 -27.26 6.08
N SER A 445 10.19 -26.56 4.98
CA SER A 445 9.69 -25.26 4.51
C SER A 445 10.77 -24.41 3.80
N HIS A 446 11.43 -24.99 2.79
CA HIS A 446 11.97 -24.17 1.71
C HIS A 446 10.88 -24.00 0.65
N VAL A 447 10.31 -22.80 0.56
CA VAL A 447 9.50 -22.40 -0.61
C VAL A 447 10.46 -21.75 -1.59
N ALA A 448 10.88 -22.50 -2.61
CA ALA A 448 11.55 -21.93 -3.77
C ALA A 448 10.47 -21.59 -4.82
N PRO A 449 10.16 -20.31 -5.07
CA PRO A 449 9.15 -19.95 -6.06
C PRO A 449 9.64 -20.35 -7.45
N ARG A 450 8.77 -20.98 -8.25
CA ARG A 450 9.01 -21.27 -9.67
C ARG A 450 8.18 -20.33 -10.51
N MET A 451 8.87 -19.43 -11.21
CA MET A 451 8.27 -18.50 -12.16
C MET A 451 8.41 -19.05 -13.59
N ARG A 452 7.31 -19.07 -14.35
CA ARG A 452 7.29 -19.57 -15.73
C ARG A 452 7.40 -18.37 -16.68
N LEU A 453 8.55 -18.25 -17.34
CA LEU A 453 8.88 -17.15 -18.26
C LEU A 453 8.35 -17.50 -19.66
N ARG A 454 7.58 -16.59 -20.27
CA ARG A 454 6.76 -16.80 -21.47
C ARG A 454 7.54 -16.81 -22.79
N ASN A 455 8.78 -16.30 -22.83
CA ASN A 455 9.59 -16.27 -24.05
C ASN A 455 11.10 -16.26 -23.76
N TYR A 456 11.91 -16.54 -24.80
CA TYR A 456 13.38 -16.61 -24.73
C TYR A 456 14.00 -15.32 -24.17
N ILE A 457 13.35 -14.18 -24.42
CA ILE A 457 13.77 -12.86 -23.98
C ILE A 457 13.57 -12.72 -22.45
N GLU A 458 12.40 -13.05 -21.90
CA GLU A 458 12.15 -13.10 -20.44
C GLU A 458 13.09 -14.07 -19.72
N ARG A 459 13.42 -15.20 -20.35
CA ARG A 459 14.39 -16.17 -19.83
C ARG A 459 15.81 -15.62 -19.78
N ARG A 460 16.22 -14.83 -20.78
CA ARG A 460 17.48 -14.09 -20.74
C ARG A 460 17.42 -12.99 -19.67
N ILE A 461 16.32 -12.24 -19.56
CA ILE A 461 16.11 -11.13 -18.62
C ILE A 461 16.26 -11.55 -17.15
N MET A 462 15.78 -12.74 -16.76
CA MET A 462 16.01 -13.25 -15.40
C MET A 462 17.41 -13.86 -15.16
N GLN A 463 18.18 -14.04 -16.22
CA GLN A 463 19.59 -14.45 -16.17
C GLN A 463 20.55 -13.27 -16.33
N LEU A 464 20.02 -12.08 -16.59
CA LEU A 464 20.77 -10.84 -16.74
C LEU A 464 21.10 -10.27 -15.34
N THR A 465 22.28 -9.65 -15.22
CA THR A 465 22.71 -9.06 -13.95
C THR A 465 21.80 -7.87 -13.57
N TYR A 466 21.74 -7.48 -12.29
CA TYR A 466 21.00 -6.29 -11.78
C TYR A 466 21.08 -5.08 -12.72
N PHE A 467 22.27 -4.89 -13.29
CA PHE A 467 22.66 -3.80 -14.18
C PHE A 467 22.04 -3.88 -15.57
N ASP A 468 21.86 -5.09 -16.12
CA ASP A 468 21.26 -5.30 -17.43
C ASP A 468 19.73 -5.14 -17.38
N ALA A 469 19.10 -5.50 -16.26
CA ALA A 469 17.68 -5.22 -16.01
C ALA A 469 17.44 -3.71 -15.84
N MET A 470 18.35 -3.02 -15.15
CA MET A 470 18.31 -1.56 -14.96
C MET A 470 18.60 -0.81 -16.27
N TRP A 471 19.58 -1.28 -17.06
CA TRP A 471 19.88 -0.80 -18.41
C TRP A 471 18.67 -0.88 -19.34
N TRP A 472 17.94 -2.00 -19.27
CA TRP A 472 16.75 -2.23 -20.08
C TRP A 472 15.53 -1.44 -19.58
N LEU A 473 15.35 -1.27 -18.26
CA LEU A 473 14.34 -0.36 -17.67
C LEU A 473 14.55 1.09 -18.11
N LEU A 474 15.80 1.55 -18.14
CA LEU A 474 16.19 2.89 -18.59
C LEU A 474 16.00 3.08 -20.12
N ARG A 475 16.25 2.03 -20.92
CA ARG A 475 16.15 2.06 -22.40
C ARG A 475 14.74 1.83 -22.94
N TRP A 476 13.95 0.95 -22.32
CA TRP A 476 12.65 0.50 -22.83
C TRP A 476 11.54 1.51 -22.54
N HIS A 477 11.67 2.32 -21.47
CA HIS A 477 10.62 3.21 -21.02
C HIS A 477 10.80 4.66 -21.47
N GLY A 478 10.50 4.90 -22.74
CA GLY A 478 9.98 6.19 -23.15
C GLY A 478 8.64 6.49 -22.46
N LEU A 479 8.68 7.27 -21.38
CA LEU A 479 7.67 8.22 -20.90
C LEU A 479 6.28 7.74 -20.42
N GLY A 480 5.82 6.50 -20.65
CA GLY A 480 4.39 6.16 -20.44
C GLY A 480 3.96 5.69 -19.04
N TRP A 481 4.66 4.71 -18.46
CA TRP A 481 4.17 4.01 -17.27
C TRP A 481 4.69 4.56 -15.95
N VAL A 482 5.96 4.98 -15.89
CA VAL A 482 6.57 5.60 -14.69
C VAL A 482 5.86 6.91 -14.34
N GLN A 483 5.42 7.68 -15.36
CA GLN A 483 4.56 8.84 -15.16
C GLN A 483 3.23 8.53 -14.46
N ARG A 484 2.72 7.30 -14.56
CA ARG A 484 1.46 6.88 -13.91
C ARG A 484 1.67 6.25 -12.53
N SER A 485 2.91 5.92 -12.16
CA SER A 485 3.27 5.34 -10.87
C SER A 485 3.58 6.39 -9.80
N PHE A 486 3.92 7.61 -10.21
CA PHE A 486 4.04 8.75 -9.29
C PHE A 486 2.69 9.46 -9.18
N TYR A 487 2.27 9.78 -7.97
CA TYR A 487 1.04 10.55 -7.74
C TYR A 487 1.19 11.95 -8.35
N ALA A 488 0.06 12.59 -8.69
CA ALA A 488 0.06 13.93 -9.28
C ALA A 488 0.89 14.94 -8.45
N SER A 489 0.79 14.87 -7.12
CA SER A 489 1.55 15.70 -6.17
C SER A 489 3.07 15.53 -6.27
N GLU A 490 3.57 14.34 -6.56
CA GLU A 490 5.00 14.07 -6.75
C GLU A 490 5.47 14.61 -8.10
N SER A 491 4.63 14.52 -9.13
CA SER A 491 4.91 15.06 -10.47
C SER A 491 4.99 16.59 -10.49
N ASP A 492 4.21 17.25 -9.63
CA ASP A 492 4.18 18.71 -9.48
C ASP A 492 5.35 19.19 -8.60
N MET A 493 5.66 18.48 -7.50
CA MET A 493 6.86 18.75 -6.70
C MET A 493 8.14 18.69 -7.56
N LEU A 494 8.26 17.66 -8.41
CA LEU A 494 9.37 17.51 -9.36
C LEU A 494 9.43 18.66 -10.37
N HIS A 495 8.27 19.16 -10.80
CA HIS A 495 8.19 20.29 -11.72
C HIS A 495 8.63 21.59 -11.06
N ASP A 496 8.13 21.88 -9.87
CA ASP A 496 8.46 23.08 -9.10
C ASP A 496 9.94 23.13 -8.69
N PHE A 497 10.52 21.97 -8.37
CA PHE A 497 11.96 21.85 -8.11
C PHE A 497 12.80 22.11 -9.35
N ALA A 498 12.44 21.51 -10.49
CA ALA A 498 13.15 21.75 -11.75
C ALA A 498 13.09 23.23 -12.17
N GLN A 499 11.98 23.92 -11.87
CA GLN A 499 11.82 25.35 -12.07
C GLN A 499 12.65 26.19 -11.08
N SER A 500 12.69 25.83 -9.78
CA SER A 500 13.45 26.58 -8.76
C SER A 500 14.94 26.60 -9.06
N MET A 501 15.46 25.52 -9.64
CA MET A 501 16.86 25.40 -10.03
C MET A 501 17.17 26.09 -11.38
N GLY A 502 16.19 26.56 -12.14
CA GLY A 502 16.40 27.21 -13.44
C GLY A 502 16.73 26.24 -14.58
N SER A 503 16.36 24.95 -14.46
CA SER A 503 16.59 23.99 -15.54
C SER A 503 15.57 24.22 -16.68
N HIS A 504 16.01 24.82 -17.78
CA HIS A 504 15.14 25.21 -18.91
C HIS A 504 14.82 24.08 -19.90
N ARG A 505 15.36 22.87 -19.71
CA ARG A 505 15.21 21.76 -20.66
C ARG A 505 14.07 20.83 -20.25
N ARG A 506 13.39 20.23 -21.23
CA ARG A 506 12.42 19.11 -21.09
C ARG A 506 13.05 17.82 -20.52
N LEU A 507 14.02 17.92 -19.61
CA LEU A 507 14.78 16.84 -18.96
C LEU A 507 14.19 16.46 -17.58
N GLY A 508 13.27 17.26 -17.02
CA GLY A 508 12.96 17.20 -15.58
C GLY A 508 12.07 16.05 -15.08
N ARG A 509 11.38 15.27 -15.91
CA ARG A 509 10.49 14.21 -15.40
C ARG A 509 11.05 12.81 -15.55
N SER A 510 11.51 12.41 -16.74
CA SER A 510 12.01 11.04 -16.97
C SER A 510 13.28 10.72 -16.19
N ASP A 511 14.19 11.67 -16.07
CA ASP A 511 15.53 11.42 -15.55
C ASP A 511 15.53 11.40 -14.01
N ILE A 512 14.74 12.28 -13.38
CA ILE A 512 14.52 12.26 -11.94
C ILE A 512 13.75 11.01 -11.51
N GLN A 513 12.70 10.63 -12.27
CA GLN A 513 11.94 9.41 -12.01
C GLN A 513 12.79 8.14 -12.15
N SER A 514 13.67 8.10 -13.17
CA SER A 514 14.60 6.98 -13.38
C SER A 514 15.59 6.82 -12.22
N HIS A 515 16.08 7.93 -11.67
CA HIS A 515 16.99 7.91 -10.52
C HIS A 515 16.28 7.59 -9.20
N LEU A 516 15.04 8.05 -9.00
CA LEU A 516 14.20 7.64 -7.86
C LEU A 516 13.96 6.13 -7.86
N VAL A 517 13.63 5.56 -9.02
CA VAL A 517 13.51 4.11 -9.17
C VAL A 517 14.84 3.41 -8.90
N GLY A 518 15.96 3.92 -9.44
CA GLY A 518 17.30 3.39 -9.14
C GLY A 518 17.66 3.44 -7.65
N THR A 519 17.26 4.53 -6.97
CA THR A 519 17.45 4.74 -5.53
C THR A 519 16.62 3.77 -4.69
N LEU A 520 15.33 3.58 -5.00
CA LEU A 520 14.46 2.63 -4.28
C LEU A 520 14.98 1.19 -4.38
N ILE A 521 15.50 0.82 -5.56
CA ILE A 521 16.11 -0.49 -5.78
C ILE A 521 17.43 -0.60 -5.00
N LEU A 522 18.21 0.49 -4.92
CA LEU A 522 19.46 0.55 -4.16
C LEU A 522 19.23 0.49 -2.65
N GLU A 523 18.19 1.14 -2.14
CA GLU A 523 17.75 1.03 -0.74
C GLU A 523 17.34 -0.40 -0.42
N ARG A 524 16.66 -1.08 -1.35
CA ARG A 524 16.35 -2.50 -1.19
C ARG A 524 17.59 -3.38 -1.17
N TRP A 525 18.57 -3.08 -2.02
CA TRP A 525 19.88 -3.73 -2.01
C TRP A 525 20.62 -3.50 -0.69
N LEU A 526 20.66 -2.25 -0.20
CA LEU A 526 21.25 -1.90 1.09
C LEU A 526 20.55 -2.61 2.25
N ALA A 527 19.22 -2.72 2.21
CA ALA A 527 18.45 -3.46 3.21
C ALA A 527 18.79 -4.96 3.24
N GLU A 528 19.01 -5.58 2.06
CA GLU A 528 19.48 -6.98 1.97
C GLU A 528 20.94 -7.13 2.42
N MET A 529 21.78 -6.10 2.26
CA MET A 529 23.18 -6.09 2.70
C MET A 529 23.36 -5.80 4.19
N ALA A 530 22.52 -4.96 4.80
CA ALA A 530 22.60 -4.52 6.19
C ALA A 530 22.06 -5.55 7.20
N GLY A 531 21.48 -6.66 6.73
CA GLY A 531 21.12 -7.81 7.56
C GLY A 531 22.36 -8.54 8.06
N ASP A 532 22.95 -8.03 9.13
CA ASP A 532 24.19 -8.57 9.69
C ASP A 532 23.99 -10.03 10.16
N GLY A 533 24.80 -10.96 9.63
CA GLY A 533 24.72 -12.39 9.93
C GLY A 533 23.83 -13.25 9.00
N GLN A 534 23.27 -12.70 7.92
CA GLN A 534 22.57 -13.53 6.93
C GLN A 534 23.55 -14.44 6.16
N ASP A 535 23.20 -15.72 6.07
CA ASP A 535 23.92 -16.71 5.25
C ASP A 535 23.96 -16.25 3.79
N ALA A 536 25.12 -16.32 3.14
CA ALA A 536 25.30 -15.84 1.76
C ALA A 536 24.37 -16.54 0.75
N SER A 537 23.79 -17.68 1.15
CA SER A 537 22.77 -18.45 0.43
C SER A 537 21.40 -17.77 0.35
N MET A 538 21.11 -16.76 1.19
CA MET A 538 19.86 -15.99 1.21
C MET A 538 19.92 -14.70 0.38
N LEU A 539 21.11 -14.28 -0.03
CA LEU A 539 21.29 -13.12 -0.89
C LEU A 539 20.89 -13.47 -2.33
N SER A 540 20.16 -12.57 -2.98
CA SER A 540 19.85 -12.75 -4.40
C SER A 540 21.14 -12.77 -5.23
N PRO A 541 21.23 -13.58 -6.31
CA PRO A 541 22.45 -13.69 -7.12
C PRO A 541 23.05 -12.35 -7.60
N PRO A 542 22.26 -11.32 -7.94
CA PRO A 542 22.82 -10.01 -8.28
C PRO A 542 23.46 -9.27 -7.10
N VAL A 543 22.90 -9.44 -5.89
CA VAL A 543 23.40 -8.85 -4.65
C VAL A 543 24.68 -9.56 -4.17
N VAL A 544 24.79 -10.87 -4.40
CA VAL A 544 26.05 -11.62 -4.21
C VAL A 544 27.16 -11.10 -5.13
N GLY A 545 26.84 -10.83 -6.41
CA GLY A 545 27.78 -10.26 -7.37
C GLY A 545 28.29 -8.88 -6.96
N LEU A 546 27.39 -8.01 -6.49
CA LEU A 546 27.71 -6.68 -5.97
C LEU A 546 28.56 -6.72 -4.70
N ARG A 547 28.21 -7.58 -3.73
CA ARG A 547 28.98 -7.77 -2.49
C ARG A 547 30.39 -8.30 -2.77
N SER A 548 30.52 -9.23 -3.72
CA SER A 548 31.84 -9.70 -4.16
C SER A 548 32.64 -8.60 -4.86
N ALA A 549 31.97 -7.65 -5.53
CA ALA A 549 32.64 -6.57 -6.22
C ALA A 549 33.15 -5.51 -5.25
N THR A 550 32.38 -5.11 -4.23
CA THR A 550 32.83 -4.15 -3.20
C THR A 550 34.05 -4.63 -2.40
N GLN A 551 34.29 -5.95 -2.37
CA GLN A 551 35.46 -6.58 -1.76
C GLN A 551 36.64 -6.78 -2.73
N SER A 552 36.48 -6.44 -4.01
CA SER A 552 37.47 -6.65 -5.06
C SER A 552 38.24 -5.37 -5.40
N HIS A 553 39.47 -5.50 -5.88
CA HIS A 553 40.29 -4.34 -6.24
C HIS A 553 39.59 -3.47 -7.30
N PRO A 554 39.65 -2.12 -7.24
CA PRO A 554 38.92 -1.25 -8.18
C PRO A 554 39.30 -1.34 -9.67
N HIS A 555 40.47 -1.90 -9.96
CA HIS A 555 40.90 -2.24 -11.32
C HIS A 555 40.55 -3.66 -11.77
N SER A 556 39.88 -4.46 -10.92
CA SER A 556 39.47 -5.80 -11.28
C SER A 556 38.26 -5.77 -12.22
N GLU A 557 38.16 -6.79 -13.08
CA GLU A 557 37.01 -6.97 -13.97
C GLU A 557 35.69 -7.08 -13.18
N ARG A 558 35.75 -7.63 -11.95
CA ARG A 558 34.59 -7.72 -11.04
C ARG A 558 34.13 -6.36 -10.55
N TRP A 559 35.04 -5.47 -10.17
CA TRP A 559 34.70 -4.11 -9.77
C TRP A 559 34.17 -3.30 -10.97
N GLN A 560 34.91 -3.31 -12.08
CA GLN A 560 34.58 -2.52 -13.28
C GLN A 560 33.26 -2.91 -13.95
N ARG A 561 32.77 -4.13 -13.66
CA ARG A 561 31.44 -4.58 -14.07
C ARG A 561 30.31 -3.79 -13.42
N TYR A 562 30.51 -3.25 -12.21
CA TYR A 562 29.45 -2.66 -11.39
C TYR A 562 29.71 -1.20 -11.03
N PHE A 563 30.97 -0.82 -10.95
CA PHE A 563 31.40 0.50 -10.49
C PHE A 563 32.31 1.16 -11.52
N ALA A 564 32.19 2.47 -11.62
CA ALA A 564 33.08 3.34 -12.36
C ALA A 564 33.55 4.46 -11.43
N VAL A 565 34.75 5.00 -11.69
CA VAL A 565 35.27 6.16 -10.96
C VAL A 565 35.86 7.13 -11.95
N THR A 566 35.51 8.40 -11.81
CA THR A 566 36.05 9.51 -12.59
C THR A 566 36.65 10.55 -11.64
N GLY A 567 37.74 11.19 -12.06
CA GLY A 567 38.42 12.20 -11.23
C GLY A 567 39.25 11.64 -10.06
N ALA A 568 39.59 10.35 -10.08
CA ALA A 568 40.41 9.72 -9.04
C ALA A 568 41.79 10.39 -8.87
N GLU A 569 42.34 10.96 -9.93
CA GLU A 569 43.59 11.72 -9.95
C GLU A 569 43.55 12.97 -9.05
N HIS A 570 42.36 13.50 -8.75
CA HIS A 570 42.22 14.63 -7.82
C HIS A 570 42.55 14.23 -6.38
N ILE A 571 42.23 12.99 -5.97
CA ILE A 571 42.66 12.46 -4.65
C ILE A 571 44.19 12.42 -4.59
N GLU A 572 44.84 11.84 -5.60
CA GLU A 572 46.31 11.76 -5.61
C GLU A 572 46.96 13.14 -5.60
N THR A 573 46.43 14.07 -6.40
CA THR A 573 46.92 15.46 -6.46
C THR A 573 46.77 16.16 -5.12
N GLY A 574 45.63 15.97 -4.45
CA GLY A 574 45.38 16.55 -3.14
C GLY A 574 46.27 15.97 -2.04
N LEU A 575 46.49 14.65 -2.02
CA LEU A 575 47.38 13.99 -1.05
C LEU A 575 48.85 14.41 -1.21
N ARG A 576 49.30 14.74 -2.42
CA ARG A 576 50.67 15.26 -2.66
C ARG A 576 50.92 16.61 -1.97
N SER A 577 49.87 17.35 -1.61
CA SER A 577 50.00 18.61 -0.89
C SER A 577 50.43 18.45 0.58
N GLY A 578 50.25 17.26 1.16
CA GLY A 578 50.60 16.97 2.56
C GLY A 578 49.60 17.45 3.62
N ASN A 579 48.50 18.10 3.24
CA ASN A 579 47.57 18.75 4.18
C ASN A 579 46.29 17.96 4.48
N GLY A 580 46.17 16.72 3.99
CA GLY A 580 44.96 15.91 4.09
C GLY A 580 43.83 16.35 3.16
N LEU A 581 42.79 15.52 3.08
CA LEU A 581 41.66 15.74 2.17
C LEU A 581 40.31 15.60 2.87
N ILE A 582 39.40 16.49 2.51
CA ILE A 582 37.99 16.42 2.87
C ILE A 582 37.20 16.16 1.58
N LEU A 583 36.61 14.98 1.46
CA LEU A 583 35.64 14.66 0.41
C LEU A 583 34.25 15.08 0.89
N VAL A 584 33.60 15.95 0.14
CA VAL A 584 32.29 16.52 0.51
C VAL A 584 31.29 16.38 -0.63
N GLY A 585 30.06 15.98 -0.34
CA GLY A 585 29.03 15.75 -1.36
C GLY A 585 27.65 15.64 -0.75
N PRO A 586 26.60 15.53 -1.59
CA PRO A 586 25.24 15.29 -1.12
C PRO A 586 25.11 13.91 -0.46
N HIS A 587 24.20 13.79 0.50
CA HIS A 587 23.71 12.49 0.94
C HIS A 587 23.06 11.80 -0.26
N THR A 588 23.63 10.67 -0.68
CA THR A 588 23.03 9.80 -1.68
C THR A 588 22.82 8.42 -1.10
N THR A 589 21.87 7.68 -1.64
CA THR A 589 21.58 6.29 -1.26
C THR A 589 22.69 5.31 -1.66
N ALA A 590 23.77 5.78 -2.30
CA ALA A 590 24.90 4.97 -2.75
C ALA A 590 26.13 5.05 -1.83
N VAL A 591 25.95 5.38 -0.54
CA VAL A 591 27.02 5.57 0.47
C VAL A 591 28.05 4.42 0.46
N THR A 592 27.59 3.17 0.37
CA THR A 592 28.45 1.97 0.42
C THR A 592 29.40 1.81 -0.76
N SER A 593 29.10 2.37 -1.94
CA SER A 593 29.96 2.26 -3.12
C SER A 593 31.23 3.11 -3.02
N HIS A 594 31.13 4.28 -2.40
CA HIS A 594 32.25 5.19 -2.18
C HIS A 594 33.12 4.75 -1.01
N ASP A 595 32.52 4.32 0.09
CA ASP A 595 33.27 3.77 1.23
C ASP A 595 34.11 2.57 0.81
N ALA A 596 33.56 1.66 -0.01
CA ALA A 596 34.31 0.52 -0.54
C ALA A 596 35.50 0.98 -1.41
N TYR A 597 35.31 1.96 -2.30
CA TYR A 597 36.39 2.46 -3.14
C TYR A 597 37.49 3.14 -2.33
N LEU A 598 37.12 4.06 -1.43
CA LEU A 598 38.04 4.85 -0.63
C LEU A 598 38.80 3.98 0.36
N HIS A 599 38.13 3.01 0.99
CA HIS A 599 38.75 2.05 1.89
C HIS A 599 39.78 1.16 1.17
N LEU A 600 39.52 0.78 -0.08
CA LEU A 600 40.43 -0.07 -0.86
C LEU A 600 41.60 0.70 -1.51
N CYS A 601 41.37 1.95 -1.94
CA CYS A 601 42.36 2.70 -2.73
C CYS A 601 43.13 3.77 -1.96
N THR A 602 42.69 4.14 -0.76
CA THR A 602 43.26 5.27 -0.03
C THR A 602 43.84 4.82 1.31
N PRO A 603 45.15 4.55 1.40
CA PRO A 603 45.80 4.19 2.66
C PRO A 603 45.60 5.29 3.71
N GLY A 604 45.06 4.93 4.88
CA GLY A 604 44.76 5.89 5.95
C GLY A 604 43.42 6.63 5.81
N PHE A 605 42.54 6.18 4.90
CA PHE A 605 41.14 6.61 4.87
C PHE A 605 40.41 6.18 6.13
N ALA A 606 39.69 7.13 6.74
CA ALA A 606 38.74 6.85 7.80
C ALA A 606 37.45 7.61 7.47
N PRO A 607 36.34 6.91 7.18
CA PRO A 607 35.06 7.56 6.98
C PRO A 607 34.64 8.23 8.28
N ILE A 608 34.17 9.48 8.19
CA ILE A 608 33.42 10.11 9.27
C ILE A 608 31.97 10.10 8.84
N ALA A 609 31.27 9.04 9.23
CA ALA A 609 29.88 8.79 8.89
C ALA A 609 29.00 8.91 10.15
N ASN A 610 27.69 8.75 9.98
CA ASN A 610 26.74 8.71 11.11
C ASN A 610 27.13 7.67 12.17
N ASP A 611 27.71 6.55 11.75
CA ASP A 611 28.21 5.52 12.66
C ASP A 611 29.39 6.00 13.51
N SER A 612 30.21 6.95 13.04
CA SER A 612 31.29 7.55 13.83
C SER A 612 30.77 8.39 15.00
N TYR A 613 29.58 8.98 14.88
CA TYR A 613 28.92 9.68 15.99
C TYR A 613 28.31 8.69 16.99
N ARG A 614 27.75 7.57 16.51
CA ARG A 614 27.28 6.47 17.37
C ARG A 614 28.43 5.81 18.13
N GLU A 615 29.55 5.53 17.47
CA GLU A 615 30.78 5.03 18.09
C GLU A 615 31.29 6.00 19.16
N ALA A 616 31.31 7.32 18.88
CA ALA A 616 31.73 8.32 19.86
C ALA A 616 30.80 8.38 21.08
N LEU A 617 29.48 8.23 20.90
CA LEU A 617 28.53 8.15 22.01
C LEU A 617 28.75 6.88 22.84
N ILE A 618 28.98 5.74 22.19
CA ILE A 618 29.31 4.46 22.84
C ILE A 618 30.62 4.57 23.65
N GLU A 619 31.67 5.16 23.08
CA GLU A 619 32.95 5.41 23.75
C GLU A 619 32.81 6.33 24.98
N MET A 620 31.84 7.26 24.93
CA MET A 620 31.49 8.13 26.05
C MET A 620 30.57 7.47 27.09
N GLY A 621 30.15 6.22 26.88
CA GLY A 621 29.23 5.49 27.76
C GLY A 621 27.79 6.00 27.69
N VAL A 622 27.42 6.71 26.62
CA VAL A 622 26.09 7.26 26.39
C VAL A 622 25.37 6.41 25.35
N ASP A 623 24.18 5.91 25.69
CA ASP A 623 23.33 5.23 24.72
C ASP A 623 22.84 6.25 23.67
N ALA A 624 23.05 5.94 22.38
CA ALA A 624 22.68 6.82 21.29
C ALA A 624 21.17 7.13 21.24
N ALA A 625 20.33 6.22 21.76
CA ALA A 625 18.88 6.41 21.87
C ALA A 625 18.46 7.32 23.05
N GLN A 626 19.38 7.60 23.99
CA GLN A 626 19.14 8.38 25.21
C GLN A 626 20.06 9.61 25.34
N ALA A 627 20.80 9.94 24.28
CA ALA A 627 21.76 11.04 24.30
C ALA A 627 21.04 12.39 24.38
N ASP A 628 21.37 13.18 25.40
CA ASP A 628 20.94 14.57 25.50
C ASP A 628 21.74 15.49 24.56
N ASP A 629 21.26 16.72 24.35
CA ASP A 629 21.90 17.71 23.47
C ASP A 629 23.37 17.99 23.85
N ALA A 630 23.71 17.92 25.13
CA ALA A 630 25.06 18.10 25.63
C ALA A 630 25.98 16.94 25.21
N SER A 631 25.48 15.70 25.28
CA SER A 631 26.18 14.49 24.85
C SER A 631 26.37 14.45 23.34
N ILE A 632 25.34 14.83 22.56
CA ILE A 632 25.43 14.93 21.10
C ILE A 632 26.46 15.98 20.69
N LYS A 633 26.45 17.16 21.33
CA LYS A 633 27.45 18.22 21.07
C LYS A 633 28.86 17.77 21.43
N SER A 634 29.01 17.01 22.50
CA SER A 634 30.28 16.45 22.94
C SER A 634 30.80 15.35 21.99
N ALA A 635 29.93 14.46 21.53
CA ALA A 635 30.26 13.45 20.50
C ALA A 635 30.65 14.11 19.17
N ARG A 636 29.92 15.14 18.73
CA ARG A 636 30.30 15.95 17.55
C ARG A 636 31.68 16.58 17.70
N THR A 637 32.01 17.07 18.89
CA THR A 637 33.33 17.64 19.19
C THR A 637 34.43 16.57 19.18
N ALA A 638 34.16 15.39 19.72
CA ALA A 638 35.09 14.26 19.71
C ALA A 638 35.37 13.76 18.28
N VAL A 639 34.32 13.63 17.46
CA VAL A 639 34.42 13.26 16.04
C VAL A 639 35.20 14.32 15.24
N ALA A 640 34.92 15.60 15.45
CA ALA A 640 35.67 16.70 14.81
C ALA A 640 37.17 16.67 15.21
N SER A 641 37.47 16.39 16.48
CA SER A 641 38.85 16.23 16.96
C SER A 641 39.56 15.03 16.31
N LYS A 642 38.85 13.91 16.11
CA LYS A 642 39.36 12.72 15.39
C LYS A 642 39.64 13.06 13.92
N ALA A 643 38.72 13.79 13.26
CA ALA A 643 38.89 14.30 11.90
C ALA A 643 40.15 15.16 11.77
N GLN A 644 40.33 16.11 12.68
CA GLN A 644 41.47 17.02 12.68
C GLN A 644 42.81 16.26 12.80
N ARG A 645 42.87 15.24 13.68
CA ARG A 645 44.06 14.39 13.83
C ARG A 645 44.36 13.56 12.58
N LEU A 646 43.33 13.07 11.88
CA LEU A 646 43.48 12.32 10.64
C LEU A 646 44.01 13.22 9.52
N LEU A 647 43.40 14.40 9.33
CA LEU A 647 43.84 15.38 8.33
C LEU A 647 45.27 15.85 8.57
N ALA A 648 45.66 16.09 9.83
CA ALA A 648 47.04 16.44 10.19
C ALA A 648 48.08 15.35 9.86
N ARG A 649 47.65 14.10 9.64
CA ARG A 649 48.50 12.99 9.19
C ARG A 649 48.38 12.73 7.68
N ASN A 650 47.90 13.72 6.93
CA ASN A 650 47.60 13.63 5.51
C ASN A 650 46.54 12.56 5.18
N GLY A 651 45.61 12.30 6.10
CA GLY A 651 44.50 11.37 5.92
C GLY A 651 43.36 11.96 5.09
N VAL A 652 42.39 11.11 4.77
CA VAL A 652 41.20 11.47 4.00
C VAL A 652 39.96 11.27 4.85
N VAL A 653 39.11 12.30 4.88
CA VAL A 653 37.86 12.34 5.63
C VAL A 653 36.71 12.56 4.66
N LEU A 654 35.66 11.74 4.76
CA LEU A 654 34.40 11.92 4.04
C LEU A 654 33.42 12.67 4.96
N MET A 655 32.73 13.70 4.45
CA MET A 655 31.68 14.42 5.17
C MET A 655 30.49 14.70 4.26
N ALA A 656 29.28 14.66 4.82
CA ALA A 656 28.09 15.17 4.14
C ALA A 656 28.09 16.70 4.15
N GLY A 657 27.92 17.32 2.98
CA GLY A 657 27.99 18.79 2.81
C GLY A 657 26.64 19.49 2.75
N ASP A 658 25.55 18.74 2.67
CA ASP A 658 24.17 19.20 2.49
C ASP A 658 23.40 19.34 3.82
N GLN A 659 24.09 19.34 4.96
CA GLN A 659 23.47 19.58 6.26
C GLN A 659 23.03 21.04 6.40
N GLU A 660 21.74 21.26 6.21
CA GLU A 660 21.05 22.54 6.34
C GLU A 660 20.55 22.75 7.76
N ASN A 661 20.70 23.97 8.28
CA ASN A 661 20.12 24.37 9.55
C ASN A 661 19.21 25.58 9.33
N PRO A 662 17.88 25.47 9.52
CA PRO A 662 16.92 26.50 9.14
C PRO A 662 17.06 27.83 9.90
N VAL A 663 17.83 27.87 10.99
CA VAL A 663 17.94 29.04 11.89
C VAL A 663 19.37 29.57 11.99
N HIS A 664 20.38 28.70 11.90
CA HIS A 664 21.78 29.04 12.17
C HIS A 664 22.71 28.51 11.08
N GLY A 665 23.36 29.39 10.34
CA GLY A 665 24.31 29.00 9.30
C GLY A 665 24.67 30.15 8.38
N GLN A 666 25.63 29.94 7.49
CA GLN A 666 25.91 30.90 6.43
C GLN A 666 24.77 30.89 5.44
N ARG A 667 24.15 32.05 5.20
CA ARG A 667 23.17 32.20 4.12
C ARG A 667 23.86 31.99 2.79
N VAL A 668 23.37 31.06 1.99
CA VAL A 668 23.85 30.81 0.65
C VAL A 668 22.66 30.57 -0.27
N THR A 669 22.70 31.14 -1.47
CA THR A 669 21.65 31.00 -2.46
C THR A 669 21.91 29.75 -3.30
N VAL A 670 20.91 28.87 -3.39
CA VAL A 670 20.93 27.72 -4.30
C VAL A 670 19.67 27.76 -5.15
N GLY A 671 19.84 27.78 -6.47
CA GLY A 671 18.74 28.07 -7.39
C GLY A 671 18.11 29.43 -7.09
N ASN A 672 16.81 29.46 -6.85
CA ASN A 672 16.08 30.66 -6.39
C ASN A 672 15.71 30.62 -4.91
N ARG A 673 16.40 29.83 -4.07
CA ARG A 673 16.09 29.64 -2.64
C ARG A 673 17.29 29.97 -1.75
N ILE A 674 17.02 30.33 -0.50
CA ILE A 674 18.05 30.65 0.50
C ILE A 674 18.22 29.48 1.46
N HIS A 675 19.43 28.90 1.45
CA HIS A 675 19.86 27.86 2.35
C HIS A 675 20.75 28.42 3.45
N HIS A 676 20.79 27.73 4.58
CA HIS A 676 21.68 28.04 5.70
C HIS A 676 22.63 26.86 5.89
N LEU A 677 23.81 26.95 5.26
CA LEU A 677 24.80 25.88 5.33
C LEU A 677 25.61 25.99 6.62
N THR A 678 25.79 24.85 7.29
CA THR A 678 26.70 24.75 8.42
C THR A 678 28.14 24.82 7.93
N LYS A 679 28.98 25.62 8.60
CA LYS A 679 30.37 25.83 8.18
C LYS A 679 31.35 24.74 8.63
N GLY A 680 30.87 23.67 9.28
CA GLY A 680 31.72 22.73 10.03
C GLY A 680 32.86 22.12 9.21
N PHE A 681 32.59 21.64 8.00
CA PHE A 681 33.63 21.08 7.12
C PHE A 681 34.58 22.16 6.60
N ALA A 682 34.06 23.37 6.33
CA ALA A 682 34.82 24.49 5.82
C ALA A 682 35.74 25.11 6.91
N GLU A 683 35.28 25.16 8.16
CA GLU A 683 36.06 25.54 9.34
C GLU A 683 37.15 24.50 9.64
N LEU A 684 36.82 23.21 9.49
CA LEU A 684 37.81 22.13 9.60
C LEU A 684 38.87 22.23 8.50
N ALA A 685 38.47 22.50 7.26
CA ALA A 685 39.40 22.73 6.14
C ALA A 685 40.30 23.94 6.40
N ALA A 686 39.72 25.07 6.82
CA ALA A 686 40.44 26.30 7.10
C ALA A 686 41.43 26.16 8.29
N SER A 687 41.09 25.35 9.30
CA SER A 687 41.94 25.12 10.48
C SER A 687 43.04 24.08 10.26
N THR A 688 42.86 23.14 9.33
CA THR A 688 43.83 22.07 9.03
C THR A 688 44.65 22.34 7.77
N GLY A 689 44.20 23.23 6.89
CA GLY A 689 44.76 23.41 5.55
C GLY A 689 44.35 22.32 4.56
N ALA A 690 43.44 21.42 4.93
CA ALA A 690 43.00 20.33 4.07
C ALA A 690 42.35 20.82 2.77
N HIS A 691 42.56 20.08 1.69
CA HIS A 691 41.87 20.36 0.42
C HIS A 691 40.47 19.77 0.44
N VAL A 692 39.49 20.53 -0.04
CA VAL A 692 38.08 20.11 -0.10
C VAL A 692 37.76 19.68 -1.53
N LEU A 693 37.45 18.40 -1.72
CA LEU A 693 37.11 17.81 -3.02
C LEU A 693 35.61 17.49 -3.04
N PRO A 694 34.82 18.15 -3.90
CA PRO A 694 33.44 17.78 -4.11
C PRO A 694 33.34 16.41 -4.78
N PHE A 695 32.30 15.63 -4.45
CA PHE A 695 31.99 14.41 -5.18
C PHE A 695 30.48 14.21 -5.32
N TYR A 696 30.08 13.37 -6.27
CA TYR A 696 28.72 12.89 -6.39
C TYR A 696 28.69 11.50 -7.01
N THR A 697 27.65 10.75 -6.70
CA THR A 697 27.35 9.44 -7.30
C THR A 697 26.34 9.63 -8.41
N GLU A 698 26.50 8.93 -9.52
CA GLU A 698 25.42 8.80 -10.50
C GLU A 698 25.28 7.39 -11.04
N LEU A 699 24.13 7.12 -11.62
CA LEU A 699 23.90 5.89 -12.35
C LEU A 699 24.17 6.13 -13.83
N LEU A 700 25.14 5.41 -14.40
CA LEU A 700 25.45 5.50 -15.81
C LEU A 700 24.38 4.81 -16.67
N HIS A 701 24.31 5.22 -17.93
CA HIS A 701 23.40 4.65 -18.92
C HIS A 701 23.64 3.17 -19.20
N ASP A 702 24.80 2.63 -18.84
CA ASP A 702 25.15 1.20 -18.91
C ASP A 702 24.81 0.43 -17.61
N GLY A 703 24.18 1.13 -16.65
CA GLY A 703 23.77 0.63 -15.35
C GLY A 703 24.80 0.84 -14.25
N ARG A 704 26.08 1.10 -14.54
CA ARG A 704 27.14 1.13 -13.51
C ARG A 704 26.97 2.33 -12.57
N HIS A 705 27.33 2.14 -11.29
CA HIS A 705 27.42 3.25 -10.33
C HIS A 705 28.75 3.97 -10.52
N CYS A 706 28.70 5.26 -10.87
CA CYS A 706 29.88 6.07 -11.07
C CYS A 706 30.10 7.04 -9.91
N LEU A 707 31.24 6.90 -9.24
CA LEU A 707 31.77 7.90 -8.32
C LEU A 707 32.45 8.99 -9.14
N ASN A 708 31.89 10.20 -9.12
CA ASN A 708 32.48 11.36 -9.77
C ASN A 708 33.15 12.26 -8.74
N ILE A 709 34.48 12.32 -8.75
CA ILE A 709 35.28 13.19 -7.89
C ILE A 709 35.63 14.44 -8.68
N GLN A 710 35.45 15.60 -8.07
CA GLN A 710 35.71 16.89 -8.70
C GLN A 710 37.05 17.47 -8.24
N PRO A 711 37.62 18.42 -9.01
CA PRO A 711 38.78 19.19 -8.57
C PRO A 711 38.53 19.89 -7.23
N ALA A 712 39.60 20.12 -6.48
CA ALA A 712 39.51 20.81 -5.19
C ALA A 712 38.89 22.22 -5.34
N LEU A 713 38.02 22.59 -4.40
CA LEU A 713 37.42 23.92 -4.37
C LEU A 713 38.49 25.01 -4.27
N ALA A 714 38.38 26.02 -5.11
CA ALA A 714 39.28 27.17 -5.07
C ALA A 714 38.95 28.05 -3.86
N ALA A 715 39.92 28.24 -2.97
CA ALA A 715 39.82 29.16 -1.84
C ALA A 715 41.13 29.92 -1.69
N ASP A 716 41.03 31.25 -1.50
CA ASP A 716 42.19 32.10 -1.29
C ASP A 716 42.71 31.91 0.14
N ARG A 717 43.90 31.34 0.26
CA ARG A 717 44.54 31.03 1.55
C ARG A 717 45.18 32.25 2.24
N THR A 718 45.07 33.45 1.66
CA THR A 718 45.71 34.66 2.20
C THR A 718 44.87 35.40 3.26
N GLY A 719 43.59 35.04 3.43
CA GLY A 719 42.68 35.62 4.43
C GLY A 719 42.62 34.86 5.77
N GLY A 720 41.95 35.44 6.79
CA GLY A 720 41.71 34.77 8.08
C GLY A 720 40.78 33.56 7.97
N SER A 721 40.88 32.62 8.92
CA SER A 721 40.18 31.31 8.89
C SER A 721 38.67 31.41 8.66
N GLY A 722 38.00 32.41 9.23
CA GLY A 722 36.57 32.65 9.02
C GLY A 722 36.21 33.11 7.60
N ALA A 723 37.10 33.88 6.95
CA ALA A 723 36.91 34.31 5.56
C ALA A 723 37.16 33.14 4.58
N GLN A 724 38.17 32.31 4.86
CA GLN A 724 38.44 31.09 4.10
C GLN A 724 37.27 30.10 4.17
N ALA A 725 36.74 29.85 5.37
CA ALA A 725 35.56 28.99 5.55
C ALA A 725 34.35 29.52 4.77
N GLY A 726 34.17 30.84 4.74
CA GLY A 726 33.11 31.50 3.97
C GLY A 726 33.23 31.30 2.45
N GLN A 727 34.45 31.42 1.91
CA GLN A 727 34.74 31.19 0.49
C GLN A 727 34.54 29.72 0.10
N ILE A 728 35.03 28.79 0.93
CA ILE A 728 34.86 27.34 0.70
C ILE A 728 33.38 26.96 0.68
N THR A 729 32.59 27.50 1.62
CA THR A 729 31.14 27.24 1.71
C THR A 729 30.41 27.77 0.48
N ALA A 730 30.75 28.98 0.01
CA ALA A 730 30.17 29.56 -1.20
C ALA A 730 30.53 28.75 -2.46
N ALA A 731 31.80 28.36 -2.61
CA ALA A 731 32.26 27.57 -3.74
C ALA A 731 31.60 26.17 -3.78
N PHE A 732 31.34 25.58 -2.62
CA PHE A 732 30.59 24.33 -2.53
C PHE A 732 29.11 24.50 -2.92
N ALA A 733 28.46 25.59 -2.52
CA ALA A 733 27.08 25.86 -2.91
C ALA A 733 26.92 26.12 -4.41
N ASP A 734 27.87 26.82 -5.04
CA ASP A 734 27.90 26.98 -6.50
C ASP A 734 28.03 25.62 -7.20
N PHE A 735 28.86 24.73 -6.65
CA PHE A 735 28.96 23.35 -7.13
C PHE A 735 27.63 22.60 -7.02
N MET A 736 26.96 22.64 -5.87
CA MET A 736 25.66 21.99 -5.66
C MET A 736 24.57 22.56 -6.58
N THR A 737 24.56 23.89 -6.78
CA THR A 737 23.62 24.55 -7.70
C THR A 737 23.79 24.04 -9.13
N ARG A 738 25.03 24.00 -9.64
CA ARG A 738 25.31 23.46 -10.97
C ARG A 738 24.98 21.97 -11.06
N LEU A 739 25.36 21.19 -10.05
CA LEU A 739 25.10 19.75 -10.01
C LEU A 739 23.60 19.46 -10.12
N TRP A 740 22.76 20.16 -9.36
CA TRP A 740 21.31 19.97 -9.38
C TRP A 740 20.64 20.59 -10.62
N GLN A 741 21.23 21.61 -11.25
CA GLN A 741 20.77 22.10 -12.55
C GLN A 741 21.01 21.10 -13.67
N GLU A 742 22.20 20.48 -13.70
CA GLU A 742 22.59 19.52 -14.73
C GLU A 742 22.01 18.14 -14.47
N LYS A 743 21.92 17.75 -13.20
CA LYS A 743 21.49 16.42 -12.73
C LYS A 743 20.54 16.55 -11.52
N PRO A 744 19.32 17.09 -11.71
CA PRO A 744 18.35 17.28 -10.62
C PRO A 744 17.99 15.98 -9.91
N ALA A 745 18.11 14.88 -10.65
CA ALA A 745 17.88 13.52 -10.21
C ALA A 745 18.71 13.11 -8.98
N LEU A 746 19.90 13.70 -8.78
CA LEU A 746 20.83 13.30 -7.72
C LEU A 746 20.41 13.76 -6.31
N MET A 747 19.35 14.57 -6.19
CA MET A 747 18.85 15.03 -4.90
C MET A 747 17.83 14.03 -4.34
N PRO A 748 18.02 13.53 -3.10
CA PRO A 748 17.00 12.70 -2.45
C PRO A 748 15.67 13.43 -2.31
N GLY A 749 14.55 12.70 -2.40
CA GLY A 749 13.21 13.31 -2.36
C GLY A 749 12.93 14.15 -1.11
N GLN A 750 13.48 13.75 0.04
CA GLN A 750 13.36 14.51 1.29
C GLN A 750 14.08 15.87 1.21
N HIS A 751 15.30 15.90 0.65
CA HIS A 751 16.04 17.15 0.46
C HIS A 751 15.37 18.03 -0.60
N MET A 752 14.83 17.44 -1.67
CA MET A 752 14.06 18.19 -2.69
C MET A 752 12.85 18.90 -2.07
N LYS A 753 12.14 18.20 -1.17
CA LYS A 753 11.02 18.77 -0.41
C LYS A 753 11.48 19.91 0.51
N GLN A 754 12.55 19.70 1.27
CA GLN A 754 13.15 20.75 2.13
C GLN A 754 13.57 21.98 1.32
N HIS A 755 14.19 21.80 0.16
CA HIS A 755 14.57 22.90 -0.73
C HIS A 755 13.37 23.74 -1.17
N LEU A 756 12.23 23.10 -1.49
CA LEU A 756 11.02 23.80 -1.91
C LEU A 756 10.32 24.59 -0.78
N GLU A 757 10.59 24.22 0.47
CA GLU A 757 10.06 24.85 1.68
C GLU A 757 10.85 26.11 2.08
N LEU A 758 12.07 26.30 1.56
CA LEU A 758 12.92 27.46 1.86
C LEU A 758 12.41 28.76 1.22
N PRO A 759 12.75 29.94 1.76
CA PRO A 759 12.32 31.21 1.18
C PRO A 759 12.87 31.43 -0.23
N LYS A 760 12.03 31.95 -1.13
CA LYS A 760 12.42 32.37 -2.49
C LYS A 760 13.23 33.67 -2.42
N VAL A 761 14.25 33.76 -3.26
CA VAL A 761 14.96 35.00 -3.53
C VAL A 761 14.12 35.81 -4.51
N ASP A 762 13.76 37.03 -4.12
CA ASP A 762 13.17 38.00 -5.04
C ASP A 762 14.28 38.52 -5.96
N PRO A 763 14.24 38.28 -7.28
CA PRO A 763 15.26 38.77 -8.21
C PRO A 763 15.37 40.31 -8.23
N CYS A 764 14.41 41.03 -7.64
CA CYS A 764 14.41 42.49 -7.53
C CYS A 764 14.95 43.02 -6.17
N GLN A 765 15.27 42.15 -5.20
CA GLN A 765 15.87 42.56 -3.93
C GLN A 765 17.37 42.21 -3.90
N PRO A 766 18.26 43.19 -3.61
CA PRO A 766 19.70 43.00 -3.60
C PRO A 766 20.21 42.15 -2.42
#